data_AF-A0A7C5GZM9-F1
#
_entry.id   AF-A0A7C5GZM9-F1
#
_cell.length_a   1.000
_cell.length_b   1.000
_cell.length_c   1.000
_cell.angle_alpha   90.00
_cell.angle_beta   90.00
_cell.angle_gamma   90.00
#
_symmetry.space_group_name_H-M   'P 1'
#
loop_
_entity.id
_entity.type
_entity.pdbx_description
1 polymer ?
#
loop_
_entity_poly.entity_id
_entity_poly.type
_entity_poly.pdbx_seq_one_letter_code
_entity_poly.pdbx_strand_id
1 'polypeptide(L)'
;MPLEEVDVDNLKIHIPHHIRGYWPRFVAKALAADLGPILIFAPRRQEAEKLAEEIARELPNPQPLQLTNEQRALVGKHLAELLRARVAYHHSGLSYGARAGVIEPLAKAGQLRVVVATMGLAAGINFSLRSVALAGVSYKRDGIEQPLRPDEILQMFGRAGRRGLDDTGYILVSRTGLRLHHAQPGHLTRSGLVDWAALLSIMHMAATVGRDPLAEAARAQKRLFATKPVLLGIEHVLKNPNTPCGLKTDAERARLARKRVRQFLNSRGEWEDWGTIQELPLKQVYVYRSVIGSPVDTDTPGSASPNTTTQLVPALTVPDALEKIGSGTLCIVGYDSQGNPIYGREVTAAEKLADGRLSLARWVRRLTNWRVRLADRQIWEQTLVPLLTHRLAEQKTPVKQFVERDHRILAQIDLSEIKVRVPVDSYGVGIIKPIERAVIPAACLNCTHFQECRQLPTTAGTILLWRRLGLTDEHGVPTRRGLIVSFFPHGQGLAIAAALEAEDYPLEELIYDLANLDAGIRFAGEEDRWNGRLVRVCRATYGYQTIPGYLENGAPPNYGAGAEKIVASIHRNPDSKMDWVTEQIGVGDIDRLIIEWRSLLRQITHAPELDWGRWQDLKALARITLHETHSPTLTDLPELAPHQKRRISHRLIFKKP
;
A
#
# COMPACT_ATOMS: atom_id res chain seq x y z
N MET A 1 -33.32 -19.67 -19.99
CA MET A 1 -33.74 -21.07 -19.80
C MET A 1 -34.21 -21.19 -18.36
N PRO A 2 -35.39 -21.76 -18.10
CA PRO A 2 -35.84 -22.00 -16.74
C PRO A 2 -34.87 -22.95 -16.02
N LEU A 3 -34.70 -22.73 -14.71
CA LEU A 3 -33.90 -23.57 -13.83
C LEU A 3 -34.81 -24.22 -12.79
N GLU A 4 -34.62 -25.51 -12.55
CA GLU A 4 -35.32 -26.27 -11.52
C GLU A 4 -34.35 -26.88 -10.51
N GLU A 5 -34.76 -26.96 -9.24
CA GLU A 5 -33.98 -27.65 -8.20
C GLU A 5 -34.40 -29.12 -8.12
N VAL A 6 -33.40 -30.01 -8.04
CA VAL A 6 -33.63 -31.42 -7.76
C VAL A 6 -32.80 -31.85 -6.57
N ASP A 7 -33.48 -32.29 -5.52
CA ASP A 7 -32.85 -32.97 -4.39
C ASP A 7 -32.57 -34.42 -4.78
N VAL A 8 -31.33 -34.67 -5.20
CA VAL A 8 -30.90 -35.98 -5.70
C VAL A 8 -31.00 -37.04 -4.60
N ASP A 9 -30.70 -36.68 -3.35
CA ASP A 9 -30.72 -37.61 -2.23
C ASP A 9 -32.16 -38.09 -1.93
N ASN A 10 -33.18 -37.30 -2.28
CA ASN A 10 -34.60 -37.66 -2.16
C ASN A 10 -35.20 -38.45 -3.34
N LEU A 11 -34.48 -38.63 -4.45
CA LEU A 11 -35.00 -39.41 -5.58
C LEU A 11 -35.23 -40.89 -5.19
N LYS A 12 -36.37 -41.48 -5.57
CA LYS A 12 -36.68 -42.91 -5.28
C LYS A 12 -36.08 -43.85 -6.33
N ILE A 13 -34.75 -43.81 -6.48
CA ILE A 13 -34.00 -44.66 -7.42
C ILE A 13 -33.01 -45.53 -6.65
N HIS A 14 -33.09 -46.85 -6.86
CA HIS A 14 -32.16 -47.80 -6.27
C HIS A 14 -30.83 -47.82 -7.04
N ILE A 15 -29.73 -47.65 -6.32
CA ILE A 15 -28.36 -47.70 -6.88
C ILE A 15 -27.66 -48.94 -6.33
N PRO A 16 -27.08 -49.80 -7.19
CA PRO A 16 -26.40 -51.00 -6.76
C PRO A 16 -25.37 -50.76 -5.65
N HIS A 17 -25.24 -51.72 -4.73
CA HIS A 17 -24.33 -51.62 -3.58
C HIS A 17 -22.84 -51.58 -3.96
N HIS A 18 -22.48 -52.08 -5.15
CA HIS A 18 -21.09 -52.03 -5.62
C HIS A 18 -20.62 -50.62 -5.98
N ILE A 19 -21.53 -49.67 -6.26
CA ILE A 19 -21.19 -48.26 -6.47
C ILE A 19 -21.00 -47.61 -5.11
N ARG A 20 -19.73 -47.33 -4.79
CA ARG A 20 -19.30 -46.77 -3.50
C ARG A 20 -19.02 -45.27 -3.62
N GLY A 21 -18.95 -44.60 -2.47
CA GLY A 21 -18.70 -43.17 -2.38
C GLY A 21 -19.97 -42.31 -2.52
N TYR A 22 -19.96 -41.11 -1.93
CA TYR A 22 -21.10 -40.19 -1.99
C TYR A 22 -21.34 -39.70 -3.42
N TRP A 23 -20.30 -39.17 -4.06
CA TRP A 23 -20.43 -38.54 -5.37
C TRP A 23 -20.72 -39.51 -6.51
N PRO A 24 -20.08 -40.69 -6.61
CA PRO A 24 -20.46 -41.67 -7.62
C PRO A 24 -21.93 -42.10 -7.49
N ARG A 25 -22.42 -42.30 -6.26
CA ARG A 25 -23.83 -42.63 -6.01
C ARG A 25 -24.77 -41.48 -6.36
N PHE A 26 -24.43 -40.26 -5.96
CA PHE A 26 -25.16 -39.03 -6.31
C PHE A 26 -25.29 -38.89 -7.84
N VAL A 27 -24.17 -39.01 -8.56
CA VAL A 27 -24.14 -38.92 -10.02
C VAL A 27 -24.88 -40.08 -10.66
N ALA A 28 -24.69 -41.32 -10.20
CA ALA A 28 -25.41 -42.48 -10.71
C ALA A 28 -26.93 -42.29 -10.63
N LYS A 29 -27.41 -41.76 -9.51
CA LYS A 29 -28.82 -41.47 -9.25
C LYS A 29 -29.38 -40.38 -10.15
N ALA A 30 -28.64 -39.28 -10.30
CA ALA A 30 -29.00 -38.21 -11.21
C ALA A 30 -29.02 -38.67 -12.68
N LEU A 31 -28.03 -39.45 -13.12
CA LEU A 31 -28.00 -40.01 -14.47
C LEU A 31 -29.12 -41.03 -14.70
N ALA A 32 -29.49 -41.84 -13.71
CA ALA A 32 -30.62 -42.76 -13.82
C ALA A 32 -31.98 -42.04 -13.94
N ALA A 33 -32.09 -40.87 -13.32
CA ALA A 33 -33.21 -39.94 -13.45
C ALA A 33 -33.22 -39.11 -14.75
N ASP A 34 -32.30 -39.40 -15.69
CA ASP A 34 -32.12 -38.63 -16.93
C ASP A 34 -31.73 -37.16 -16.71
N LEU A 35 -31.03 -36.84 -15.63
CA LEU A 35 -30.54 -35.48 -15.36
C LEU A 35 -29.14 -35.23 -15.96
N GLY A 36 -28.68 -36.07 -16.89
CA GLY A 36 -27.36 -35.96 -17.51
C GLY A 36 -27.35 -35.15 -18.81
N PRO A 37 -26.21 -34.56 -19.20
CA PRO A 37 -24.89 -34.60 -18.53
C PRO A 37 -24.78 -33.61 -17.36
N ILE A 38 -23.83 -33.84 -16.45
CA ILE A 38 -23.69 -33.14 -15.18
C ILE A 38 -22.35 -32.39 -15.10
N LEU A 39 -22.40 -31.11 -14.72
CA LEU A 39 -21.24 -30.30 -14.36
C LEU A 39 -21.14 -30.18 -12.84
N ILE A 40 -20.03 -30.62 -12.25
CA ILE A 40 -19.80 -30.50 -10.80
C ILE A 40 -18.71 -29.46 -10.56
N PHE A 41 -18.97 -28.45 -9.73
CA PHE A 41 -17.95 -27.49 -9.33
C PHE A 41 -17.29 -27.89 -8.01
N ALA A 42 -15.99 -28.15 -8.05
CA ALA A 42 -15.16 -28.47 -6.89
C ALA A 42 -14.33 -27.26 -6.41
N PRO A 43 -14.09 -27.12 -5.10
CA PRO A 43 -13.30 -26.03 -4.53
C PRO A 43 -11.86 -25.92 -5.06
N ARG A 44 -11.19 -27.06 -5.29
CA ARG A 44 -9.75 -27.14 -5.58
C ARG A 44 -9.45 -28.04 -6.77
N ARG A 45 -8.29 -27.87 -7.41
CA ARG A 45 -7.86 -28.67 -8.57
C ARG A 45 -7.75 -30.16 -8.24
N GLN A 46 -6.99 -30.49 -7.20
CA GLN A 46 -6.85 -31.86 -6.71
C GLN A 46 -8.18 -32.50 -6.33
N GLU A 47 -9.09 -31.73 -5.72
CA GLU A 47 -10.43 -32.22 -5.41
C GLU A 47 -11.25 -32.49 -6.68
N ALA A 48 -11.12 -31.66 -7.72
CA ALA A 48 -11.76 -31.90 -9.01
C ALA A 48 -11.23 -33.16 -9.69
N GLU A 49 -9.91 -33.35 -9.70
CA GLU A 49 -9.24 -34.54 -10.25
C GLU A 49 -9.67 -35.81 -9.50
N LYS A 50 -9.49 -35.84 -8.17
CA LYS A 50 -9.87 -36.97 -7.32
C LYS A 50 -11.35 -37.34 -7.46
N LEU A 51 -12.22 -36.32 -7.53
CA LEU A 51 -13.65 -36.53 -7.69
C LEU A 51 -13.98 -37.12 -9.07
N ALA A 52 -13.35 -36.63 -10.13
CA ALA A 52 -13.51 -37.20 -11.47
C ALA A 52 -13.00 -38.65 -11.54
N GLU A 53 -11.87 -38.95 -10.91
CA GLU A 53 -11.33 -40.31 -10.82
C GLU A 53 -12.28 -41.27 -10.09
N GLU A 54 -12.81 -40.85 -8.93
CA GLU A 54 -13.75 -41.65 -8.14
C GLU A 54 -15.01 -41.97 -8.96
N ILE A 55 -15.56 -40.95 -9.64
CA ILE A 55 -16.74 -41.10 -10.50
C ILE A 55 -16.45 -42.02 -11.69
N ALA A 56 -15.31 -41.84 -12.36
CA ALA A 56 -14.94 -42.65 -13.53
C ALA A 56 -14.74 -44.14 -13.18
N ARG A 57 -14.21 -44.41 -11.98
CA ARG A 57 -13.94 -45.76 -11.48
C ARG A 57 -15.21 -46.52 -11.12
N GLU A 58 -16.16 -45.84 -10.49
CA GLU A 58 -17.35 -46.47 -9.90
C GLU A 58 -18.56 -46.50 -10.84
N LEU A 59 -18.65 -45.60 -11.83
CA LEU A 59 -19.78 -45.57 -12.76
C LEU A 59 -19.67 -46.60 -13.88
N PRO A 60 -20.79 -47.27 -14.26
CA PRO A 60 -20.80 -48.17 -15.40
C PRO A 60 -20.64 -47.41 -16.72
N ASN A 61 -19.75 -47.90 -17.58
CA ASN A 61 -19.46 -47.33 -18.87
C ASN A 61 -19.73 -48.32 -20.02
N PRO A 62 -21.00 -48.50 -20.43
CA PRO A 62 -21.36 -49.43 -21.50
C PRO A 62 -20.87 -48.99 -22.88
N GLN A 63 -20.52 -47.70 -23.07
CA GLN A 63 -20.11 -47.14 -24.36
C GLN A 63 -18.84 -46.30 -24.18
N PRO A 64 -17.66 -46.94 -24.07
CA PRO A 64 -16.41 -46.21 -23.90
C PRO A 64 -16.14 -45.21 -25.03
N LEU A 65 -15.67 -44.02 -24.67
CA LEU A 65 -15.26 -43.02 -25.67
C LEU A 65 -13.92 -43.42 -26.30
N GLN A 66 -13.86 -43.38 -27.63
CA GLN A 66 -12.63 -43.57 -28.37
C GLN A 66 -12.02 -42.21 -28.74
N LEU A 67 -10.84 -41.93 -28.16
CA LEU A 67 -10.01 -40.77 -28.50
C LEU A 67 -9.06 -41.10 -29.66
N THR A 68 -8.80 -40.10 -30.52
CA THR A 68 -7.76 -40.16 -31.55
C THR A 68 -6.36 -40.15 -30.92
N ASN A 69 -5.32 -40.52 -31.68
CA ASN A 69 -3.94 -40.49 -31.19
C ASN A 69 -3.50 -39.08 -30.80
N GLU A 70 -3.88 -38.09 -31.60
CA GLU A 70 -3.61 -36.67 -31.34
C GLU A 70 -4.31 -36.19 -30.06
N GLN A 71 -5.61 -36.50 -29.88
CA GLN A 71 -6.33 -36.17 -28.65
C GLN A 71 -5.69 -36.82 -27.42
N ARG A 72 -5.23 -38.09 -27.52
CA ARG A 72 -4.55 -38.79 -26.43
C ARG A 72 -3.22 -38.14 -26.08
N ALA A 73 -2.46 -37.67 -27.06
CA ALA A 73 -1.20 -36.98 -26.83
C ALA A 73 -1.40 -35.67 -26.05
N LEU A 74 -2.45 -34.91 -26.38
CA LEU A 74 -2.73 -33.62 -25.73
C LEU A 74 -3.20 -33.73 -24.27
N VAL A 75 -3.96 -34.79 -23.94
CA VAL A 75 -4.53 -34.97 -22.59
C VAL A 75 -3.67 -35.86 -21.69
N GLY A 76 -2.72 -36.62 -22.26
CA GLY A 76 -1.92 -37.58 -21.54
C GLY A 76 -2.69 -38.84 -21.11
N LYS A 77 -1.97 -39.83 -20.60
CA LYS A 77 -2.52 -41.17 -20.30
C LYS A 77 -3.65 -41.12 -19.27
N HIS A 78 -3.45 -40.38 -18.18
CA HIS A 78 -4.37 -40.36 -17.05
C HIS A 78 -5.75 -39.78 -17.43
N LEU A 79 -5.79 -38.56 -17.96
CA LEU A 79 -7.05 -37.94 -18.39
C LEU A 79 -7.68 -38.68 -19.59
N ALA A 80 -6.89 -39.33 -20.45
CA ALA A 80 -7.43 -40.19 -21.51
C ALA A 80 -8.24 -41.39 -20.96
N GLU A 81 -7.85 -41.96 -19.82
CA GLU A 81 -8.62 -43.04 -19.17
C GLU A 81 -9.94 -42.55 -18.60
N LEU A 82 -9.96 -41.37 -17.97
CA LEU A 82 -11.20 -40.74 -17.50
C LEU A 82 -12.13 -40.40 -18.68
N LEU A 83 -11.58 -39.81 -19.74
CA LEU A 83 -12.33 -39.47 -20.95
C LEU A 83 -12.94 -40.70 -21.61
N ARG A 84 -12.24 -41.86 -21.58
CA ARG A 84 -12.80 -43.15 -22.02
C ARG A 84 -14.04 -43.53 -21.21
N ALA A 85 -14.07 -43.22 -19.90
CA ALA A 85 -15.25 -43.33 -19.03
C ALA A 85 -16.30 -42.22 -19.24
N ARG A 86 -16.06 -41.28 -20.16
CA ARG A 86 -16.88 -40.08 -20.42
C ARG A 86 -16.97 -39.16 -19.21
N VAL A 87 -15.93 -39.16 -18.40
CA VAL A 87 -15.73 -38.29 -17.25
C VAL A 87 -14.49 -37.45 -17.51
N ALA A 88 -14.51 -36.18 -17.14
CA ALA A 88 -13.33 -35.32 -17.23
C ALA A 88 -13.27 -34.38 -16.03
N TYR A 89 -12.07 -33.95 -15.66
CA TYR A 89 -11.89 -32.76 -14.83
C TYR A 89 -11.48 -31.56 -15.69
N HIS A 90 -11.76 -30.34 -15.23
CA HIS A 90 -11.52 -29.13 -16.01
C HIS A 90 -11.12 -27.93 -15.12
N HIS A 91 -9.84 -27.54 -15.18
CA HIS A 91 -9.31 -26.42 -14.40
C HIS A 91 -8.16 -25.71 -15.13
N SER A 92 -7.77 -24.53 -14.65
CA SER A 92 -6.73 -23.69 -15.27
C SER A 92 -5.33 -24.32 -15.37
N GLY A 93 -5.02 -25.31 -14.52
CA GLY A 93 -3.74 -26.04 -14.59
C GLY A 93 -3.59 -26.97 -15.82
N LEU A 94 -4.68 -27.25 -16.55
CA LEU A 94 -4.62 -28.02 -17.79
C LEU A 94 -4.13 -27.15 -18.95
N SER A 95 -3.31 -27.75 -19.84
CA SER A 95 -2.86 -27.11 -21.08
C SER A 95 -4.05 -26.62 -21.92
N TYR A 96 -3.81 -25.59 -22.73
CA TYR A 96 -4.85 -25.07 -23.63
C TYR A 96 -5.37 -26.16 -24.58
N GLY A 97 -4.48 -26.99 -25.12
CA GLY A 97 -4.83 -28.11 -26.00
C GLY A 97 -5.76 -29.13 -25.33
N ALA A 98 -5.51 -29.51 -24.07
CA ALA A 98 -6.37 -30.44 -23.35
C ALA A 98 -7.77 -29.84 -23.10
N ARG A 99 -7.84 -28.56 -22.68
CA ARG A 99 -9.12 -27.88 -22.41
C ARG A 99 -9.89 -27.60 -23.69
N ALA A 100 -9.38 -26.71 -24.54
CA ALA A 100 -10.07 -26.20 -25.71
C ALA A 100 -10.07 -27.19 -26.88
N GLY A 101 -9.04 -28.03 -27.01
CA GLY A 101 -8.92 -28.99 -28.11
C GLY A 101 -9.63 -30.31 -27.87
N VAL A 102 -9.84 -30.73 -26.61
CA VAL A 102 -10.38 -32.07 -26.32
C VAL A 102 -11.60 -32.01 -25.39
N ILE A 103 -11.46 -31.48 -24.17
CA ILE A 103 -12.56 -31.53 -23.18
C ILE A 103 -13.76 -30.69 -23.61
N GLU A 104 -13.56 -29.42 -23.98
CA GLU A 104 -14.67 -28.52 -24.33
C GLU A 104 -15.43 -28.99 -25.59
N PRO A 105 -14.78 -29.40 -26.69
CA PRO A 105 -15.49 -29.92 -27.86
C PRO A 105 -16.27 -31.20 -27.54
N LEU A 106 -15.69 -32.13 -26.78
CA LEU A 106 -16.38 -33.36 -26.37
C LEU A 106 -17.58 -33.09 -25.45
N ALA A 107 -17.46 -32.12 -24.54
CA ALA A 107 -18.58 -31.68 -23.70
C ALA A 107 -19.71 -31.09 -24.54
N LYS A 108 -19.38 -30.16 -25.45
CA LYS A 108 -20.35 -29.51 -26.36
C LYS A 108 -21.04 -30.50 -27.29
N ALA A 109 -20.31 -31.50 -27.78
CA ALA A 109 -20.85 -32.57 -28.62
C ALA A 109 -21.69 -33.61 -27.84
N GLY A 110 -21.83 -33.46 -26.52
CA GLY A 110 -22.59 -34.39 -25.69
C GLY A 110 -21.92 -35.77 -25.54
N GLN A 111 -20.58 -35.83 -25.64
CA GLN A 111 -19.83 -37.07 -25.42
C GLN A 111 -19.55 -37.32 -23.94
N LEU A 112 -19.46 -36.27 -23.11
CA LEU A 112 -19.15 -36.40 -21.69
C LEU A 112 -20.44 -36.51 -20.86
N ARG A 113 -20.46 -37.45 -19.90
CA ARG A 113 -21.56 -37.61 -18.93
C ARG A 113 -21.36 -36.72 -17.72
N VAL A 114 -20.11 -36.55 -17.30
CA VAL A 114 -19.74 -35.79 -16.13
C VAL A 114 -18.51 -34.95 -16.43
N VAL A 115 -18.54 -33.68 -16.07
CA VAL A 115 -17.35 -32.84 -16.03
C VAL A 115 -17.23 -32.25 -14.63
N VAL A 116 -16.06 -32.39 -14.01
CA VAL A 116 -15.76 -31.80 -12.70
C VAL A 116 -14.85 -30.60 -12.90
N ALA A 117 -15.36 -29.39 -12.71
CA ALA A 117 -14.60 -28.17 -12.91
C ALA A 117 -14.26 -27.48 -11.58
N THR A 118 -13.20 -26.69 -11.54
CA THR A 118 -12.93 -25.87 -10.35
C THR A 118 -13.84 -24.64 -10.27
N MET A 119 -14.31 -24.28 -9.08
CA MET A 119 -15.14 -23.09 -8.82
C MET A 119 -14.52 -21.81 -9.39
N GLY A 120 -13.20 -21.63 -9.24
CA GLY A 120 -12.48 -20.46 -9.77
C GLY A 120 -12.49 -20.31 -11.29
N LEU A 121 -13.01 -21.31 -12.04
CA LEU A 121 -13.14 -21.26 -13.49
C LEU A 121 -14.58 -21.01 -13.96
N ALA A 122 -15.56 -20.87 -13.07
CA ALA A 122 -16.98 -20.78 -13.42
C ALA A 122 -17.29 -19.70 -14.48
N ALA A 123 -16.67 -18.51 -14.35
CA ALA A 123 -16.81 -17.42 -15.31
C ALA A 123 -16.16 -17.72 -16.68
N GLY A 124 -15.09 -18.53 -16.71
CA GLY A 124 -14.30 -18.82 -17.90
C GLY A 124 -14.65 -20.12 -18.63
N ILE A 125 -15.55 -20.95 -18.10
CA ILE A 125 -16.01 -22.17 -18.79
C ILE A 125 -16.88 -21.78 -19.98
N ASN A 126 -16.51 -22.28 -21.15
CA ASN A 126 -17.16 -21.97 -22.43
C ASN A 126 -18.18 -23.05 -22.87
N PHE A 127 -18.73 -23.82 -21.94
CA PHE A 127 -19.80 -24.79 -22.22
C PHE A 127 -20.82 -24.83 -21.08
N SER A 128 -21.99 -25.38 -21.38
CA SER A 128 -23.06 -25.62 -20.42
C SER A 128 -23.46 -27.09 -20.50
N LEU A 129 -23.89 -27.68 -19.38
CA LEU A 129 -24.39 -29.05 -19.33
C LEU A 129 -25.84 -29.01 -18.82
N ARG A 130 -26.58 -30.13 -18.95
CA ARG A 130 -28.00 -30.16 -18.56
C ARG A 130 -28.18 -29.84 -17.09
N SER A 131 -27.28 -30.33 -16.25
CA SER A 131 -27.36 -30.15 -14.80
C SER A 131 -26.06 -29.65 -14.18
N VAL A 132 -26.16 -28.92 -13.07
CA VAL A 132 -25.03 -28.41 -12.29
C VAL A 132 -25.15 -28.85 -10.83
N ALA A 133 -24.03 -29.20 -10.20
CA ALA A 133 -23.92 -29.43 -8.75
C ALA A 133 -22.71 -28.68 -8.19
N LEU A 134 -22.77 -28.29 -6.92
CA LEU A 134 -21.64 -27.69 -6.18
C LEU A 134 -21.13 -28.67 -5.13
N ALA A 135 -19.81 -28.83 -5.05
CA ALA A 135 -19.17 -29.76 -4.13
C ALA A 135 -18.64 -29.15 -2.84
N GLY A 136 -18.69 -27.81 -2.71
CA GLY A 136 -18.32 -27.06 -1.51
C GLY A 136 -19.03 -25.71 -1.44
N VAL A 137 -18.86 -25.03 -0.31
CA VAL A 137 -19.43 -23.69 -0.04
C VAL A 137 -18.38 -22.57 -0.05
N SER A 138 -17.12 -22.93 -0.24
CA SER A 138 -15.97 -22.04 -0.25
C SER A 138 -14.89 -22.59 -1.20
N TYR A 139 -13.92 -21.74 -1.55
CA TYR A 139 -12.72 -22.13 -2.29
C TYR A 139 -11.51 -21.37 -1.79
N LYS A 140 -10.31 -21.90 -2.04
CA LYS A 140 -9.05 -21.24 -1.67
C LYS A 140 -8.56 -20.34 -2.80
N ARG A 141 -8.28 -19.08 -2.50
CA ARG A 141 -7.68 -18.09 -3.40
C ARG A 141 -6.60 -17.30 -2.66
N ASP A 142 -5.42 -17.21 -3.26
CA ASP A 142 -4.27 -16.46 -2.73
C ASP A 142 -3.94 -16.82 -1.27
N GLY A 143 -3.96 -18.12 -0.97
CA GLY A 143 -3.68 -18.62 0.38
C GLY A 143 -4.86 -18.58 1.36
N ILE A 144 -5.95 -17.90 1.01
CA ILE A 144 -7.09 -17.61 1.90
C ILE A 144 -8.33 -18.39 1.44
N GLU A 145 -9.05 -18.99 2.39
CA GLU A 145 -10.34 -19.63 2.12
C GLU A 145 -11.42 -18.54 2.01
N GLN A 146 -12.14 -18.51 0.90
CA GLN A 146 -13.17 -17.52 0.59
C GLN A 146 -14.53 -18.23 0.43
N PRO A 147 -15.58 -17.79 1.14
CA PRO A 147 -16.93 -18.32 0.92
C PRO A 147 -17.42 -17.93 -0.47
N LEU A 148 -18.24 -18.79 -1.08
CA LEU A 148 -18.88 -18.50 -2.35
C LEU A 148 -19.81 -17.29 -2.21
N ARG A 149 -19.60 -16.28 -3.07
CA ARG A 149 -20.51 -15.13 -3.13
C ARG A 149 -21.77 -15.47 -3.93
N PRO A 150 -22.91 -14.80 -3.65
CA PRO A 150 -24.14 -15.02 -4.41
C PRO A 150 -24.00 -14.88 -5.93
N ASP A 151 -23.16 -13.95 -6.39
CA ASP A 151 -22.87 -13.75 -7.82
C ASP A 151 -22.10 -14.91 -8.43
N GLU A 152 -21.17 -15.51 -7.68
CA GLU A 152 -20.39 -16.68 -8.13
C GLU A 152 -21.29 -17.91 -8.23
N ILE A 153 -22.20 -18.10 -7.27
CA ILE A 153 -23.21 -19.17 -7.31
C ILE A 153 -24.10 -18.98 -8.54
N LEU A 154 -24.54 -17.76 -8.82
CA LEU A 154 -25.33 -17.44 -10.02
C LEU A 154 -24.57 -17.78 -11.31
N GLN A 155 -23.28 -17.45 -11.41
CA GLN A 155 -22.46 -17.81 -12.58
C GLN A 155 -22.34 -19.33 -12.75
N MET A 156 -22.17 -20.08 -11.66
CA MET A 156 -22.09 -21.54 -11.71
C MET A 156 -23.42 -22.19 -12.09
N PHE A 157 -24.51 -21.81 -11.44
CA PHE A 157 -25.85 -22.31 -11.76
C PHE A 157 -26.32 -21.90 -13.15
N GLY A 158 -25.88 -20.75 -13.65
CA GLY A 158 -26.09 -20.32 -15.02
C GLY A 158 -25.47 -21.24 -16.08
N ARG A 159 -24.65 -22.23 -15.71
CA ARG A 159 -24.13 -23.29 -16.60
C ARG A 159 -25.06 -24.50 -16.74
N ALA A 160 -26.20 -24.50 -16.03
CA ALA A 160 -27.23 -25.53 -16.17
C ALA A 160 -28.18 -25.20 -17.32
N GLY A 161 -28.46 -26.21 -18.15
CA GLY A 161 -29.28 -26.13 -19.35
C GLY A 161 -28.48 -25.67 -20.57
N ARG A 162 -28.56 -26.45 -21.65
CA ARG A 162 -27.97 -26.11 -22.95
C ARG A 162 -29.03 -25.51 -23.85
N ARG A 163 -28.81 -24.26 -24.27
CA ARG A 163 -29.71 -23.53 -25.17
C ARG A 163 -29.94 -24.33 -26.46
N GLY A 164 -31.20 -24.58 -26.78
CA GLY A 164 -31.61 -25.33 -27.98
C GLY A 164 -31.44 -26.86 -27.88
N LEU A 165 -31.00 -27.41 -26.75
CA LEU A 165 -30.82 -28.85 -26.55
C LEU A 165 -31.56 -29.42 -25.33
N ASP A 166 -31.79 -28.59 -24.31
CA ASP A 166 -32.55 -28.92 -23.12
C ASP A 166 -33.71 -27.92 -23.01
N ASP A 167 -34.86 -28.33 -22.46
CA ASP A 167 -36.01 -27.44 -22.18
C ASP A 167 -35.88 -26.75 -20.81
N THR A 168 -35.23 -27.45 -19.86
CA THR A 168 -34.98 -27.00 -18.49
C THR A 168 -33.56 -27.38 -18.07
N GLY A 169 -32.87 -26.46 -17.37
CA GLY A 169 -31.61 -26.75 -16.68
C GLY A 169 -31.86 -27.15 -15.22
N TYR A 170 -31.09 -28.09 -14.68
CA TYR A 170 -31.30 -28.58 -13.32
C TYR A 170 -30.15 -28.23 -12.37
N ILE A 171 -30.50 -27.73 -11.20
CA ILE A 171 -29.59 -27.55 -10.08
C ILE A 171 -29.74 -28.74 -9.15
N LEU A 172 -28.70 -29.57 -9.09
CA LEU A 172 -28.67 -30.76 -8.26
C LEU A 172 -28.21 -30.37 -6.87
N VAL A 173 -29.14 -30.39 -5.91
CA VAL A 173 -28.85 -30.05 -4.51
C VAL A 173 -28.06 -31.19 -3.90
N SER A 174 -26.79 -30.92 -3.58
CA SER A 174 -25.88 -31.83 -2.89
C SER A 174 -25.91 -31.58 -1.38
N ARG A 175 -25.11 -32.36 -0.63
CA ARG A 175 -24.85 -32.17 0.81
C ARG A 175 -24.36 -30.77 1.22
N THR A 176 -23.96 -29.93 0.27
CA THR A 176 -23.61 -28.51 0.54
C THR A 176 -24.82 -27.68 0.97
N GLY A 177 -26.04 -28.12 0.63
CA GLY A 177 -27.28 -27.38 0.89
C GLY A 177 -27.43 -26.11 0.03
N LEU A 178 -26.56 -25.88 -0.95
CA LEU A 178 -26.66 -24.73 -1.85
C LEU A 178 -27.85 -24.89 -2.79
N ARG A 179 -28.74 -23.89 -2.78
CA ARG A 179 -30.00 -23.83 -3.53
C ARG A 179 -30.05 -22.58 -4.39
N LEU A 180 -30.98 -22.54 -5.34
CA LEU A 180 -31.15 -21.48 -6.33
C LEU A 180 -31.36 -20.11 -5.67
N HIS A 181 -32.03 -20.03 -4.52
CA HIS A 181 -32.23 -18.76 -3.82
C HIS A 181 -30.94 -18.11 -3.27
N HIS A 182 -29.85 -18.87 -3.13
CA HIS A 182 -28.52 -18.32 -2.80
C HIS A 182 -27.84 -17.65 -4.01
N ALA A 183 -28.32 -17.90 -5.23
CA ALA A 183 -27.79 -17.30 -6.44
C ALA A 183 -28.45 -15.93 -6.67
N GLN A 184 -27.68 -14.86 -6.47
CA GLN A 184 -28.18 -13.49 -6.63
C GLN A 184 -27.20 -12.65 -7.45
N PRO A 185 -27.68 -11.72 -8.28
CA PRO A 185 -26.81 -10.78 -8.97
C PRO A 185 -25.99 -9.97 -7.98
N GLY A 186 -24.69 -9.84 -8.24
CA GLY A 186 -23.82 -8.98 -7.45
C GLY A 186 -24.12 -7.50 -7.71
N HIS A 187 -24.05 -6.68 -6.66
CA HIS A 187 -24.08 -5.22 -6.82
C HIS A 187 -22.73 -4.73 -7.35
N LEU A 188 -22.71 -4.32 -8.61
CA LEU A 188 -21.52 -3.73 -9.21
C LEU A 188 -21.33 -2.30 -8.69
N THR A 189 -20.19 -2.03 -8.07
CA THR A 189 -19.72 -0.67 -7.80
C THR A 189 -18.71 -0.27 -8.86
N ARG A 190 -18.75 1.00 -9.27
CA ARG A 190 -17.73 1.54 -10.18
C ARG A 190 -16.33 1.35 -9.59
N SER A 191 -15.40 0.86 -10.40
CA SER A 191 -13.98 0.92 -10.08
C SER A 191 -13.55 2.37 -9.82
N GLY A 192 -12.90 2.60 -8.68
CA GLY A 192 -12.27 3.89 -8.36
C GLY A 192 -10.92 4.09 -9.05
N LEU A 193 -10.49 3.13 -9.88
CA LEU A 193 -9.22 3.22 -10.59
C LEU A 193 -9.29 4.29 -11.68
N VAL A 194 -8.30 5.17 -11.64
CA VAL A 194 -8.01 6.12 -12.72
C VAL A 194 -7.09 5.42 -13.71
N ASP A 195 -7.34 5.54 -15.01
CA ASP A 195 -6.42 5.06 -16.05
C ASP A 195 -5.23 6.03 -16.14
N TRP A 196 -4.11 5.66 -15.50
CA TRP A 196 -2.92 6.50 -15.45
C TRP A 196 -2.24 6.56 -16.80
N ALA A 197 -2.21 5.44 -17.52
CA ALA A 197 -1.48 5.34 -18.76
C ALA A 197 -2.06 6.30 -19.80
N ALA A 198 -3.37 6.22 -20.03
CA ALA A 198 -4.06 7.08 -20.98
C ALA A 198 -3.93 8.58 -20.64
N LEU A 199 -4.10 8.93 -19.36
CA LEU A 199 -4.02 10.33 -18.94
C LEU A 199 -2.59 10.88 -19.04
N LEU A 200 -1.57 10.10 -18.66
CA LEU A 200 -0.17 10.50 -18.82
C LEU A 200 0.17 10.68 -20.31
N SER A 201 -0.31 9.82 -21.21
CA SER A 201 -0.13 10.01 -22.65
C SER A 201 -0.81 11.29 -23.17
N ILE A 202 -2.05 11.57 -22.73
CA ILE A 202 -2.77 12.81 -23.09
C ILE A 202 -2.01 14.04 -22.59
N MET A 203 -1.51 14.00 -21.36
CA MET A 203 -0.72 15.06 -20.74
C MET A 203 0.58 15.31 -21.48
N HIS A 204 1.27 14.24 -21.90
CA HIS A 204 2.48 14.36 -22.71
C HIS A 204 2.17 15.03 -24.05
N MET A 205 1.14 14.57 -24.77
CA MET A 205 0.73 15.16 -26.05
C MET A 205 0.30 16.62 -25.91
N ALA A 206 -0.34 16.98 -24.80
CA ALA A 206 -0.68 18.37 -24.51
C ALA A 206 0.59 19.22 -24.34
N ALA A 207 1.56 18.74 -23.58
CA ALA A 207 2.83 19.44 -23.36
C ALA A 207 3.61 19.64 -24.66
N THR A 208 3.67 18.64 -25.54
CA THR A 208 4.42 18.74 -26.82
C THR A 208 3.85 19.77 -27.78
N VAL A 209 2.54 20.05 -27.71
CA VAL A 209 1.87 21.08 -28.52
C VAL A 209 1.66 22.40 -27.76
N GLY A 210 2.27 22.57 -26.59
CA GLY A 210 2.22 23.81 -25.79
C GLY A 210 0.89 24.07 -25.06
N ARG A 211 0.08 23.04 -24.82
CA ARG A 211 -1.15 23.11 -24.00
C ARG A 211 -0.88 22.72 -22.56
N ASP A 212 -1.73 23.18 -21.64
CA ASP A 212 -1.66 22.81 -20.22
C ASP A 212 -2.02 21.31 -20.03
N PRO A 213 -1.07 20.47 -19.57
CA PRO A 213 -1.32 19.05 -19.36
C PRO A 213 -2.42 18.76 -18.32
N LEU A 214 -2.42 19.50 -17.21
CA LEU A 214 -3.38 19.29 -16.11
C LEU A 214 -4.80 19.62 -16.56
N ALA A 215 -4.95 20.70 -17.32
CA ALA A 215 -6.24 21.08 -17.90
C ALA A 215 -6.76 20.02 -18.89
N GLU A 216 -5.90 19.47 -19.75
CA GLU A 216 -6.30 18.43 -20.71
C GLU A 216 -6.63 17.10 -20.03
N ALA A 217 -5.92 16.70 -18.97
CA ALA A 217 -6.26 15.53 -18.18
C ALA A 217 -7.65 15.65 -17.53
N ALA A 218 -7.94 16.81 -16.91
CA ALA A 218 -9.25 17.08 -16.34
C ALA A 218 -10.35 17.15 -17.40
N ARG A 219 -10.05 17.70 -18.59
CA ARG A 219 -10.97 17.72 -19.72
C ARG A 219 -11.31 16.31 -20.20
N ALA A 220 -10.32 15.44 -20.35
CA ALA A 220 -10.51 14.05 -20.76
C ALA A 220 -11.39 13.30 -19.74
N GLN A 221 -11.11 13.47 -18.45
CA GLN A 221 -11.88 12.88 -17.38
C GLN A 221 -13.36 13.30 -17.43
N LYS A 222 -13.65 14.60 -17.59
CA LYS A 222 -15.03 15.12 -17.64
C LYS A 222 -15.88 14.56 -18.79
N ARG A 223 -15.23 14.04 -19.85
CA ARG A 223 -15.90 13.44 -21.01
C ARG A 223 -16.18 11.94 -20.84
N LEU A 224 -15.72 11.33 -19.75
CA LEU A 224 -16.04 9.94 -19.45
C LEU A 224 -17.52 9.82 -19.09
N PHE A 225 -18.23 8.91 -19.77
CA PHE A 225 -19.62 8.59 -19.48
C PHE A 225 -19.72 7.87 -18.12
N ALA A 226 -19.84 8.64 -17.04
CA ALA A 226 -19.93 8.10 -15.69
C ALA A 226 -20.90 8.89 -14.81
N THR A 227 -21.73 8.16 -14.05
CA THR A 227 -22.71 8.74 -13.12
C THR A 227 -22.09 9.58 -12.01
N LYS A 228 -20.85 9.23 -11.59
CA LYS A 228 -20.05 10.01 -10.64
C LYS A 228 -18.78 10.51 -11.33
N PRO A 229 -18.38 11.78 -11.21
CA PRO A 229 -17.10 12.25 -11.73
C PRO A 229 -15.91 11.55 -11.04
N VAL A 230 -14.83 11.30 -11.78
CA VAL A 230 -13.54 10.85 -11.23
C VAL A 230 -12.71 12.10 -10.96
N LEU A 231 -12.33 12.34 -9.72
CA LEU A 231 -11.56 13.52 -9.40
C LEU A 231 -10.05 13.20 -9.44
N LEU A 232 -9.27 14.06 -10.07
CA LEU A 232 -7.82 14.02 -10.16
C LEU A 232 -7.14 14.80 -9.01
N GLY A 233 -7.90 15.60 -8.26
CA GLY A 233 -7.41 16.41 -7.14
C GLY A 233 -6.85 17.76 -7.58
N ILE A 234 -7.35 18.29 -8.70
CA ILE A 234 -6.97 19.58 -9.31
C ILE A 234 -8.20 20.38 -9.77
N GLU A 235 -9.41 19.89 -9.49
CA GLU A 235 -10.65 20.46 -10.01
C GLU A 235 -10.89 21.87 -9.49
N HIS A 236 -10.50 22.15 -8.25
CA HIS A 236 -10.63 23.47 -7.67
C HIS A 236 -9.48 24.39 -8.10
N VAL A 237 -8.25 23.85 -8.21
CA VAL A 237 -7.10 24.56 -8.79
C VAL A 237 -7.40 25.09 -10.19
N LEU A 238 -8.00 24.28 -11.07
CA LEU A 238 -8.30 24.68 -12.45
C LEU A 238 -9.37 25.78 -12.54
N LYS A 239 -10.26 25.88 -11.54
CA LYS A 239 -11.21 26.99 -11.44
C LYS A 239 -10.54 28.29 -10.99
N ASN A 240 -9.55 28.16 -10.11
CA ASN A 240 -8.87 29.26 -9.45
C ASN A 240 -7.34 29.17 -9.66
N PRO A 241 -6.82 29.35 -10.89
CA PRO A 241 -5.41 29.08 -11.20
C PRO A 241 -4.45 30.11 -10.59
N ASN A 242 -4.89 31.37 -10.42
CA ASN A 242 -4.04 32.51 -10.06
C ASN A 242 -4.01 32.80 -8.54
N THR A 243 -4.09 31.77 -7.70
CA THR A 243 -4.01 31.97 -6.24
C THR A 243 -2.59 32.37 -5.80
N PRO A 244 -2.42 33.26 -4.80
CA PRO A 244 -1.11 33.73 -4.35
C PRO A 244 -0.15 32.63 -3.86
N CYS A 245 -0.68 31.49 -3.42
CA CYS A 245 0.15 30.36 -2.97
C CYS A 245 0.83 29.59 -4.11
N GLY A 246 0.43 29.78 -5.37
CA GLY A 246 1.01 29.10 -6.54
C GLY A 246 0.81 27.58 -6.61
N LEU A 247 0.20 26.97 -5.60
CA LEU A 247 0.04 25.52 -5.48
C LEU A 247 -0.88 24.95 -6.56
N LYS A 248 -0.47 23.82 -7.14
CA LYS A 248 -1.09 23.20 -8.32
C LYS A 248 -2.03 22.03 -8.01
N THR A 249 -2.18 21.64 -6.74
CA THR A 249 -3.13 20.58 -6.34
C THR A 249 -4.05 21.01 -5.19
N ASP A 250 -5.27 20.49 -5.18
CA ASP A 250 -6.31 20.80 -4.19
C ASP A 250 -5.85 20.39 -2.78
N ALA A 251 -5.18 19.24 -2.67
CA ALA A 251 -4.68 18.72 -1.40
C ALA A 251 -3.53 19.56 -0.82
N GLU A 252 -2.63 20.09 -1.66
CA GLU A 252 -1.60 21.01 -1.20
C GLU A 252 -2.21 22.33 -0.70
N ARG A 253 -3.16 22.90 -1.45
CA ARG A 253 -3.89 24.10 -1.03
C ARG A 253 -4.63 23.89 0.29
N ALA A 254 -5.29 22.74 0.46
CA ALA A 254 -5.97 22.37 1.69
C ALA A 254 -5.03 22.29 2.88
N ARG A 255 -3.86 21.65 2.71
CA ARG A 255 -2.85 21.53 3.76
C ARG A 255 -2.26 22.88 4.13
N LEU A 256 -1.97 23.74 3.15
CA LEU A 256 -1.45 25.08 3.40
C LEU A 256 -2.48 25.93 4.15
N ALA A 257 -3.74 25.94 3.72
CA ALA A 257 -4.81 26.70 4.35
C ALA A 257 -5.10 26.25 5.81
N ARG A 258 -4.89 24.96 6.10
CA ARG A 258 -5.02 24.40 7.46
C ARG A 258 -3.75 24.53 8.29
N LYS A 259 -2.60 24.82 7.69
CA LYS A 259 -1.33 25.02 8.40
C LYS A 259 -1.45 26.24 9.33
N ARG A 260 -0.78 26.15 10.47
CA ARG A 260 -0.57 27.27 11.39
C ARG A 260 0.92 27.52 11.49
N VAL A 261 1.35 28.71 11.10
CA VAL A 261 2.73 29.16 11.22
C VAL A 261 2.87 29.78 12.61
N ARG A 262 3.81 29.25 13.38
CA ARG A 262 4.17 29.83 14.68
C ARG A 262 5.05 31.04 14.42
N GLN A 263 4.64 32.17 14.97
CA GLN A 263 5.39 33.41 14.96
C GLN A 263 5.65 33.84 16.40
N PHE A 264 6.72 34.59 16.59
CA PHE A 264 7.05 35.19 17.87
C PHE A 264 7.39 36.67 17.69
N LEU A 265 7.22 37.45 18.76
CA LEU A 265 7.54 38.86 18.76
C LEU A 265 9.07 39.03 18.87
N ASN A 266 9.69 39.62 17.84
CA ASN A 266 11.12 39.89 17.80
C ASN A 266 11.50 41.10 18.65
N SER A 267 12.79 41.32 18.88
CA SER A 267 13.30 42.39 19.74
C SER A 267 12.88 43.82 19.37
N ARG A 268 12.38 44.05 18.15
CA ARG A 268 11.85 45.34 17.68
C ARG A 268 10.34 45.49 17.88
N GLY A 269 9.66 44.48 18.45
CA GLY A 269 8.21 44.47 18.61
C GLY A 269 7.46 44.09 17.34
N GLU A 270 8.15 43.53 16.34
CA GLU A 270 7.57 43.04 15.11
C GLU A 270 7.36 41.53 15.17
N TRP A 271 6.36 41.03 14.46
CA TRP A 271 6.10 39.59 14.42
C TRP A 271 6.87 38.93 13.29
N GLU A 272 7.66 37.91 13.61
CA GLU A 272 8.40 37.13 12.61
C GLU A 272 8.20 35.62 12.79
N ASP A 273 8.55 34.87 11.75
CA ASP A 273 8.51 33.40 11.77
C ASP A 273 9.48 32.84 12.80
N TRP A 274 9.14 31.66 13.35
CA TRP A 274 9.96 31.03 14.38
C TRP A 274 11.42 30.87 13.95
N GLY A 275 12.30 31.63 14.60
CA GLY A 275 13.72 31.70 14.27
C GLY A 275 14.49 30.44 14.62
N THR A 276 15.79 30.44 14.34
CA THR A 276 16.67 29.33 14.72
C THR A 276 16.81 29.25 16.25
N ILE A 277 16.70 28.06 16.81
CA ILE A 277 16.97 27.83 18.23
C ILE A 277 18.49 27.73 18.43
N GLN A 278 19.08 28.64 19.21
CA GLN A 278 20.51 28.64 19.53
C GLN A 278 20.73 28.54 21.04
N GLU A 279 21.93 28.10 21.44
CA GLU A 279 22.39 28.11 22.84
C GLU A 279 23.15 29.40 23.14
N LEU A 280 22.56 30.27 23.95
CA LEU A 280 23.15 31.55 24.33
C LEU A 280 23.33 31.65 25.84
N PRO A 281 24.43 32.26 26.34
CA PRO A 281 24.57 32.63 27.75
C PRO A 281 23.43 33.54 28.19
N LEU A 282 22.88 33.33 29.38
CA LEU A 282 21.70 34.03 29.88
C LEU A 282 21.85 35.55 29.96
N LYS A 283 23.09 36.05 30.12
CA LYS A 283 23.41 37.49 30.04
C LYS A 283 23.13 38.13 28.68
N GLN A 284 23.03 37.34 27.62
CA GLN A 284 22.73 37.78 26.25
C GLN A 284 21.25 37.53 25.87
N VAL A 285 20.45 37.04 26.81
CA VAL A 285 19.06 36.63 26.57
C VAL A 285 18.13 37.65 27.21
N TYR A 286 17.04 37.92 26.52
CA TYR A 286 16.05 38.91 26.90
C TYR A 286 14.67 38.28 27.07
N VAL A 287 13.78 38.97 27.77
CA VAL A 287 12.39 38.56 27.98
C VAL A 287 11.47 39.77 27.88
N TYR A 288 10.25 39.55 27.43
CA TYR A 288 9.21 40.58 27.49
C TYR A 288 8.65 40.73 28.89
N ARG A 289 8.68 41.95 29.41
CA ARG A 289 8.01 42.33 30.64
C ARG A 289 6.82 43.22 30.33
N SER A 290 5.67 42.88 30.88
CA SER A 290 4.46 43.69 30.82
C SER A 290 4.57 44.84 31.82
N VAL A 291 4.51 46.08 31.34
CA VAL A 291 4.42 47.29 32.17
C VAL A 291 3.00 47.80 32.10
N ILE A 292 2.32 47.87 33.24
CA ILE A 292 1.01 48.51 33.34
C ILE A 292 1.26 50.02 33.23
N GLY A 293 0.78 50.66 32.17
CA GLY A 293 0.84 52.12 32.06
C GLY A 293 -0.01 52.77 33.15
N SER A 294 0.43 53.92 33.67
CA SER A 294 -0.41 54.77 34.51
C SER A 294 -1.72 55.10 33.79
N PRO A 295 -2.86 55.22 34.50
CA PRO A 295 -4.10 55.67 33.88
C PRO A 295 -3.85 57.03 33.22
N VAL A 296 -4.13 57.14 31.93
CA VAL A 296 -4.22 58.45 31.28
C VAL A 296 -5.56 59.02 31.70
N ASP A 297 -5.56 60.09 32.49
CA ASP A 297 -6.74 60.91 32.76
C ASP A 297 -7.29 61.39 31.41
N THR A 298 -8.33 60.71 30.95
CA THR A 298 -9.19 61.17 29.87
C THR A 298 -10.58 61.27 30.45
N ASP A 299 -11.02 62.50 30.71
CA ASP A 299 -12.39 62.87 31.03
C ASP A 299 -13.31 62.59 29.83
N THR A 300 -13.46 61.31 29.46
CA THR A 300 -14.43 60.87 28.46
C THR A 300 -14.90 59.46 28.80
N PRO A 301 -16.17 59.27 29.22
CA PRO A 301 -16.68 57.96 29.57
C PRO A 301 -16.90 57.13 28.30
N GLY A 302 -16.07 56.10 28.09
CA GLY A 302 -16.41 55.04 27.13
C GLY A 302 -15.29 54.45 26.27
N SER A 303 -14.14 54.08 26.84
CA SER A 303 -13.35 52.88 26.48
C SER A 303 -11.95 52.97 27.09
N ALA A 304 -11.65 52.19 28.12
CA ALA A 304 -10.28 52.05 28.59
C ALA A 304 -10.02 50.62 29.06
N SER A 305 -9.53 49.78 28.14
CA SER A 305 -8.62 48.71 28.56
C SER A 305 -7.28 49.36 28.92
N PRO A 306 -6.61 48.96 30.01
CA PRO A 306 -5.31 49.51 30.35
C PRO A 306 -4.33 49.26 29.20
N ASN A 307 -3.67 50.30 28.70
CA ASN A 307 -2.61 50.19 27.71
C ASN A 307 -1.41 49.49 28.36
N THR A 308 -1.37 48.17 28.20
CA THR A 308 -0.26 47.33 28.65
C THR A 308 0.89 47.45 27.66
N THR A 309 1.96 48.14 28.02
CA THR A 309 3.14 48.29 27.15
C THR A 309 4.14 47.18 27.48
N THR A 310 4.49 46.35 26.51
CA THR A 310 5.49 45.29 26.66
C THR A 310 6.89 45.82 26.32
N GLN A 311 7.81 45.75 27.27
CA GLN A 311 9.20 46.18 27.10
C GLN A 311 10.14 44.98 27.14
N LEU A 312 11.13 44.96 26.25
CA LEU A 312 12.17 43.94 26.25
C LEU A 312 13.24 44.29 27.30
N VAL A 313 13.49 43.38 28.23
CA VAL A 313 14.47 43.56 29.32
C VAL A 313 15.40 42.35 29.43
N PRO A 314 16.62 42.49 29.97
CA PRO A 314 17.51 41.36 30.17
C PRO A 314 16.82 40.27 31.01
N ALA A 315 16.91 39.00 30.60
CA ALA A 315 16.21 37.90 31.26
C ALA A 315 16.60 37.75 32.74
N LEU A 316 17.82 38.14 33.08
CA LEU A 316 18.35 38.14 34.45
C LEU A 316 17.61 39.08 35.41
N THR A 317 16.84 40.06 34.91
CA THR A 317 16.13 41.03 35.76
C THR A 317 14.67 40.66 36.03
N VAL A 318 14.20 39.53 35.49
CA VAL A 318 12.80 39.08 35.59
C VAL A 318 12.73 37.72 36.26
N PRO A 319 12.20 37.62 37.51
CA PRO A 319 12.09 36.37 38.24
C PRO A 319 11.41 35.24 37.48
N ASP A 320 10.28 35.54 36.85
CA ASP A 320 9.46 34.56 36.15
C ASP A 320 10.20 33.92 34.97
N ALA A 321 11.13 34.65 34.34
CA ALA A 321 11.94 34.11 33.25
C ALA A 321 12.94 33.04 33.74
N LEU A 322 13.34 33.12 35.01
CA LEU A 322 14.42 32.33 35.61
C LEU A 322 13.93 31.15 36.44
N GLU A 323 12.62 31.03 36.68
CA GLU A 323 12.00 30.04 37.58
C GLU A 323 12.53 28.60 37.40
N LYS A 324 12.74 28.18 36.14
CA LYS A 324 13.23 26.83 35.77
C LYS A 324 14.73 26.76 35.45
N ILE A 325 15.48 27.84 35.68
CA ILE A 325 16.91 27.95 35.36
C ILE A 325 17.74 27.90 36.65
N GLY A 326 18.71 26.98 36.69
CA GLY A 326 19.58 26.77 37.84
C GLY A 326 18.93 25.97 38.97
N SER A 327 19.66 25.79 40.06
CA SER A 327 19.20 25.09 41.28
C SER A 327 19.30 26.01 42.47
N GLY A 328 18.33 25.96 43.39
CA GLY A 328 18.27 26.82 44.59
C GLY A 328 17.10 27.79 44.59
N THR A 329 17.03 28.65 45.61
CA THR A 329 16.01 29.69 45.71
C THR A 329 16.44 30.91 44.92
N LEU A 330 15.52 31.57 44.22
CA LEU A 330 15.86 32.79 43.48
C LEU A 330 16.21 33.92 44.46
N CYS A 331 17.33 34.61 44.25
CA CYS A 331 17.76 35.74 45.08
C CYS A 331 18.32 36.87 44.23
N ILE A 332 18.43 38.07 44.79
CA ILE A 332 19.07 39.21 44.13
C ILE A 332 20.58 39.13 44.40
N VAL A 333 21.38 39.09 43.33
CA VAL A 333 22.85 38.97 43.40
C VAL A 333 23.59 40.25 42.97
N GLY A 334 22.84 41.26 42.51
CA GLY A 334 23.38 42.57 42.13
C GLY A 334 22.30 43.46 41.54
N TYR A 335 22.72 44.61 41.03
CA TYR A 335 21.88 45.53 40.25
C TYR A 335 22.58 45.84 38.93
N ASP A 336 21.80 46.03 37.85
CA ASP A 336 22.33 46.47 36.56
C ASP A 336 22.65 47.98 36.57
N SER A 337 23.18 48.48 35.46
CA SER A 337 23.53 49.91 35.29
C SER A 337 22.33 50.85 35.33
N GLN A 338 21.11 50.33 35.26
CA GLN A 338 19.85 51.08 35.31
C GLN A 338 19.16 50.94 36.69
N GLY A 339 19.79 50.25 37.65
CA GLY A 339 19.26 50.03 38.99
C GLY A 339 18.25 48.88 39.10
N ASN A 340 18.08 48.05 38.07
CA ASN A 340 17.20 46.88 38.14
C ASN A 340 17.90 45.72 38.86
N PRO A 341 17.19 44.91 39.66
CA PRO A 341 17.77 43.76 40.35
C PRO A 341 18.21 42.69 39.34
N ILE A 342 19.42 42.18 39.50
CA ILE A 342 19.93 40.99 38.80
C ILE A 342 19.71 39.79 39.70
N TYR A 343 18.98 38.80 39.20
CA TYR A 343 18.65 37.60 39.94
C TYR A 343 19.65 36.48 39.69
N GLY A 344 20.00 35.80 40.78
CA GLY A 344 20.80 34.58 40.80
C GLY A 344 20.10 33.47 41.58
N ARG A 345 20.86 32.49 42.03
CA ARG A 345 20.37 31.41 42.90
C ARG A 345 21.11 31.38 44.21
N GLU A 346 20.37 31.23 45.30
CA GLU A 346 20.89 30.99 46.63
C GLU A 346 20.77 29.49 46.94
N VAL A 347 21.90 28.85 47.23
CA VAL A 347 21.97 27.43 47.58
C VAL A 347 22.69 27.27 48.90
N THR A 348 22.12 26.49 49.82
CA THR A 348 22.75 26.18 51.11
C THR A 348 24.06 25.42 50.88
N ALA A 349 25.18 26.01 51.27
CA ALA A 349 26.51 25.45 51.12
C ALA A 349 26.99 24.76 52.42
N ALA A 350 26.64 25.31 53.58
CA ALA A 350 26.90 24.69 54.88
C ALA A 350 25.87 25.11 55.94
N GLU A 351 25.76 24.36 57.03
CA GLU A 351 24.97 24.70 58.23
C GLU A 351 25.88 24.79 59.45
N LYS A 352 25.71 25.82 60.27
CA LYS A 352 26.49 26.07 61.49
C LYS A 352 25.89 25.29 62.66
N LEU A 353 26.71 24.47 63.30
CA LEU A 353 26.34 23.67 64.46
C LEU A 353 26.57 24.44 65.76
N ALA A 354 25.95 23.98 66.85
CA ALA A 354 26.04 24.60 68.17
C ALA A 354 27.47 24.61 68.75
N ASP A 355 28.33 23.70 68.28
CA ASP A 355 29.74 23.59 68.68
C ASP A 355 30.69 24.48 67.86
N GLY A 356 30.16 25.32 66.96
CA GLY A 356 30.93 26.23 66.12
C GLY A 356 31.46 25.61 64.81
N ARG A 357 31.29 24.30 64.58
CA ARG A 357 31.68 23.62 63.34
C ARG A 357 30.63 23.78 62.25
N LEU A 358 31.05 23.60 60.99
CA LEU A 358 30.19 23.72 59.80
C LEU A 358 29.89 22.33 59.21
N SER A 359 28.61 21.98 59.07
CA SER A 359 28.14 20.81 58.33
C SER A 359 27.96 21.15 56.86
N LEU A 360 28.85 20.65 56.01
CA LEU A 360 28.87 20.91 54.56
C LEU A 360 27.69 20.22 53.84
N ALA A 361 27.05 20.95 52.95
CA ALA A 361 26.02 20.42 52.07
C ALA A 361 26.58 19.31 51.16
N ARG A 362 25.72 18.38 50.75
CA ARG A 362 26.13 17.22 49.93
C ARG A 362 26.73 17.65 48.59
N TRP A 363 26.19 18.68 47.95
CA TRP A 363 26.68 19.18 46.66
C TRP A 363 28.07 19.81 46.78
N VAL A 364 28.33 20.56 47.87
CA VAL A 364 29.65 21.13 48.17
C VAL A 364 30.69 20.02 48.23
N ARG A 365 30.43 18.97 49.01
CA ARG A 365 31.34 17.82 49.15
C ARG A 365 31.60 17.09 47.84
N ARG A 366 30.57 16.94 47.00
CA ARG A 366 30.73 16.33 45.67
C ARG A 366 31.57 17.20 44.74
N LEU A 367 31.33 18.51 44.74
CA LEU A 367 32.01 19.44 43.84
C LEU A 367 33.49 19.65 44.21
N THR A 368 33.81 19.64 45.51
CA THR A 368 35.19 19.79 46.01
C THR A 368 35.91 18.48 46.27
N ASN A 369 35.24 17.33 46.06
CA ASN A 369 35.72 15.99 46.43
C ASN A 369 36.09 15.85 47.92
N TRP A 370 35.41 16.60 48.79
CA TRP A 370 35.68 16.65 50.23
C TRP A 370 34.94 15.53 50.98
N ARG A 371 35.70 14.64 51.62
CA ARG A 371 35.15 13.39 52.20
C ARG A 371 34.36 13.62 53.50
N VAL A 372 34.79 14.57 54.33
CA VAL A 372 34.27 14.76 55.70
C VAL A 372 33.03 15.68 55.69
N ARG A 373 32.00 15.38 56.48
CA ARG A 373 30.79 16.22 56.56
C ARG A 373 31.04 17.53 57.32
N LEU A 374 31.90 17.50 58.32
CA LEU A 374 32.20 18.61 59.20
C LEU A 374 33.49 19.32 58.74
N ALA A 375 33.49 20.64 58.83
CA ALA A 375 34.67 21.47 58.60
C ALA A 375 34.72 22.59 59.64
N ASP A 376 35.92 22.96 60.05
CA ASP A 376 36.15 24.11 60.91
C ASP A 376 36.06 25.41 60.09
N ARG A 377 35.74 26.52 60.76
CA ARG A 377 35.56 27.83 60.10
C ARG A 377 36.81 28.27 59.32
N GLN A 378 38.00 27.99 59.86
CA GLN A 378 39.26 28.31 59.21
C GLN A 378 39.46 27.53 57.89
N ILE A 379 39.12 26.24 57.87
CA ILE A 379 39.19 25.39 56.67
C ILE A 379 38.15 25.85 55.63
N TRP A 380 36.97 26.26 56.09
CA TRP A 380 35.94 26.83 55.23
C TRP A 380 36.44 28.08 54.50
N GLU A 381 36.97 29.05 55.23
CA GLU A 381 37.41 30.34 54.68
C GLU A 381 38.69 30.21 53.83
N GLN A 382 39.68 29.45 54.27
CA GLN A 382 41.00 29.39 53.62
C GLN A 382 41.08 28.35 52.48
N THR A 383 40.24 27.32 52.49
CA THR A 383 40.36 26.20 51.53
C THR A 383 39.07 25.98 50.74
N LEU A 384 37.93 25.80 51.41
CA LEU A 384 36.70 25.42 50.72
C LEU A 384 36.08 26.57 49.92
N VAL A 385 36.09 27.80 50.44
CA VAL A 385 35.58 28.99 49.73
C VAL A 385 36.34 29.23 48.42
N PRO A 386 37.69 29.34 48.38
CA PRO A 386 38.42 29.50 47.13
C PRO A 386 38.19 28.36 46.13
N LEU A 387 38.16 27.11 46.63
CA LEU A 387 37.95 25.93 45.80
C LEU A 387 36.54 25.88 45.19
N LEU A 388 35.51 26.22 45.97
CA LEU A 388 34.13 26.31 45.50
C LEU A 388 33.97 27.41 44.45
N THR A 389 34.55 28.60 44.70
CA THR A 389 34.52 29.72 43.76
C THR A 389 35.16 29.33 42.42
N HIS A 390 36.32 28.66 42.44
CA HIS A 390 36.99 28.18 41.24
C HIS A 390 36.16 27.12 40.49
N ARG A 391 35.70 26.07 41.18
CA ARG A 391 34.92 24.96 40.57
C ARG A 391 33.58 25.41 39.99
N LEU A 392 32.89 26.31 40.66
CA LEU A 392 31.62 26.85 40.17
C LEU A 392 31.82 27.81 38.99
N ALA A 393 32.94 28.55 38.95
CA ALA A 393 33.33 29.32 37.76
C ALA A 393 33.67 28.43 36.55
N GLU A 394 34.34 27.27 36.76
CA GLU A 394 34.56 26.27 35.70
C GLU A 394 33.23 25.75 35.12
N GLN A 395 32.22 25.56 35.96
CA GLN A 395 30.87 25.14 35.57
C GLN A 395 29.97 26.27 35.03
N LYS A 396 30.53 27.46 34.79
CA LYS A 396 29.79 28.64 34.26
C LYS A 396 28.66 29.11 35.18
N THR A 397 28.85 28.99 36.49
CA THR A 397 27.93 29.48 37.53
C THR A 397 28.73 30.14 38.65
N PRO A 398 29.43 31.26 38.40
CA PRO A 398 30.37 31.81 39.38
C PRO A 398 29.65 32.27 40.66
N VAL A 399 30.32 32.09 41.80
CA VAL A 399 29.82 32.57 43.10
C VAL A 399 30.05 34.08 43.20
N LYS A 400 29.00 34.84 43.51
CA LYS A 400 29.12 36.28 43.81
C LYS A 400 29.59 36.50 45.24
N GLN A 401 28.96 35.83 46.19
CA GLN A 401 29.30 35.91 47.61
C GLN A 401 28.75 34.73 48.39
N PHE A 402 29.30 34.52 49.60
CA PHE A 402 28.75 33.64 50.60
C PHE A 402 28.10 34.48 51.71
N VAL A 403 26.85 34.20 52.06
CA VAL A 403 26.08 34.97 53.03
C VAL A 403 25.70 34.06 54.20
N GLU A 404 25.91 34.52 55.44
CA GLU A 404 25.43 33.82 56.63
C GLU A 404 24.00 34.30 56.99
N ARG A 405 23.02 33.38 57.04
CA ARG A 405 21.63 33.65 57.48
C ARG A 405 21.11 32.45 58.27
N ASP A 406 20.44 32.69 59.41
CA ASP A 406 19.75 31.66 60.21
C ASP A 406 20.56 30.37 60.43
N HIS A 407 21.82 30.52 60.86
CA HIS A 407 22.77 29.41 61.05
C HIS A 407 23.11 28.62 59.78
N ARG A 408 22.93 29.19 58.59
CA ARG A 408 23.33 28.61 57.31
C ARG A 408 24.31 29.52 56.58
N ILE A 409 25.26 28.92 55.88
CA ILE A 409 26.10 29.59 54.89
C ILE A 409 25.51 29.31 53.51
N LEU A 410 25.07 30.36 52.85
CA LEU A 410 24.38 30.31 51.57
C LEU A 410 25.33 30.83 50.48
N ALA A 411 25.50 30.04 49.41
CA ALA A 411 26.24 30.48 48.22
C ALA A 411 25.27 31.19 47.28
N GLN A 412 25.55 32.46 46.96
CA GLN A 412 24.83 33.21 45.95
C GLN A 412 25.53 33.08 44.61
N ILE A 413 24.86 32.43 43.66
CA ILE A 413 25.38 31.99 42.38
C ILE A 413 24.84 32.90 41.27
N ASP A 414 25.73 33.37 40.40
CA ASP A 414 25.38 34.12 39.19
C ASP A 414 24.92 33.17 38.08
N LEU A 415 23.81 33.51 37.43
CA LEU A 415 23.24 32.75 36.32
C LEU A 415 23.68 33.26 34.95
N SER A 416 24.45 34.37 34.89
CA SER A 416 24.81 35.08 33.67
C SER A 416 25.48 34.23 32.58
N GLU A 417 26.31 33.26 32.98
CA GLU A 417 27.08 32.39 32.07
C GLU A 417 26.37 31.06 31.74
N ILE A 418 25.21 30.77 32.35
CA ILE A 418 24.43 29.57 32.03
C ILE A 418 23.91 29.70 30.61
N LYS A 419 24.15 28.67 29.79
CA LYS A 419 23.60 28.60 28.43
C LYS A 419 22.17 28.10 28.46
N VAL A 420 21.29 28.78 27.71
CA VAL A 420 19.89 28.40 27.51
C VAL A 420 19.57 28.29 26.04
N ARG A 421 18.69 27.34 25.69
CA ARG A 421 18.18 27.18 24.32
C ARG A 421 17.00 28.11 24.11
N VAL A 422 17.19 29.11 23.26
CA VAL A 422 16.16 30.11 22.97
C VAL A 422 16.07 30.36 21.46
N PRO A 423 14.87 30.72 20.94
CA PRO A 423 14.78 31.28 19.59
C PRO A 423 15.56 32.60 19.54
N VAL A 424 16.33 32.75 18.47
CA VAL A 424 17.06 33.97 18.14
C VAL A 424 16.36 34.65 16.99
N ASP A 425 16.10 35.94 17.16
CA ASP A 425 15.42 36.73 16.13
C ASP A 425 16.34 37.08 14.95
N SER A 426 15.75 37.67 13.91
CA SER A 426 16.48 38.13 12.72
C SER A 426 17.59 39.16 13.00
N TYR A 427 17.58 39.79 14.18
CA TYR A 427 18.59 40.75 14.64
C TYR A 427 19.65 40.13 15.56
N GLY A 428 19.60 38.82 15.80
CA GLY A 428 20.57 38.11 16.63
C GLY A 428 20.29 38.15 18.13
N VAL A 429 19.09 38.57 18.56
CA VAL A 429 18.69 38.66 19.96
C VAL A 429 17.98 37.38 20.40
N GLY A 430 18.50 36.71 21.42
CA GLY A 430 17.87 35.54 22.03
C GLY A 430 16.74 35.93 22.97
N ILE A 431 15.54 35.38 22.77
CA ILE A 431 14.36 35.71 23.58
C ILE A 431 13.87 34.47 24.33
N ILE A 432 13.89 34.51 25.67
CA ILE A 432 13.31 33.45 26.50
C ILE A 432 11.82 33.71 26.71
N LYS A 433 11.01 32.63 26.68
CA LYS A 433 9.55 32.70 26.78
C LYS A 433 8.97 33.80 25.87
N PRO A 434 9.28 33.79 24.56
CA PRO A 434 8.81 34.85 23.68
C PRO A 434 7.28 34.83 23.60
N ILE A 435 6.70 36.01 23.37
CA ILE A 435 5.26 36.11 23.10
C ILE A 435 5.02 35.48 21.73
N GLU A 436 4.19 34.45 21.68
CA GLU A 436 3.94 33.67 20.47
C GLU A 436 2.50 33.81 19.98
N ARG A 437 2.32 33.65 18.67
CA ARG A 437 1.01 33.52 18.04
C ARG A 437 1.04 32.47 16.95
N ALA A 438 -0.13 31.93 16.64
CA ALA A 438 -0.33 31.02 15.51
C ALA A 438 -1.13 31.74 14.42
N VAL A 439 -0.48 32.06 13.30
CA VAL A 439 -1.12 32.73 12.16
C VAL A 439 -1.27 31.80 10.97
N ILE A 440 -2.13 32.20 10.04
CA ILE A 440 -2.21 31.57 8.71
C ILE A 440 -0.98 31.96 7.88
N PRO A 441 -0.52 31.09 6.95
CA PRO A 441 0.61 31.42 6.07
C PRO A 441 0.37 32.72 5.31
N ALA A 442 1.44 33.50 5.09
CA ALA A 442 1.36 34.80 4.40
C ALA A 442 0.66 34.72 3.03
N ALA A 443 0.95 33.67 2.25
CA ALA A 443 0.30 33.41 0.96
C ALA A 443 -1.23 33.19 1.04
N CYS A 444 -1.76 32.87 2.22
CA CYS A 444 -3.18 32.68 2.46
C CYS A 444 -3.85 33.87 3.17
N LEU A 445 -3.08 34.79 3.77
CA LEU A 445 -3.60 35.88 4.60
C LEU A 445 -4.59 36.77 3.84
N ASN A 446 -4.22 37.15 2.62
CA ASN A 446 -5.01 38.01 1.74
C ASN A 446 -5.61 37.24 0.55
N CYS A 447 -5.70 35.91 0.64
CA CYS A 447 -6.22 35.08 -0.43
C CYS A 447 -7.75 34.99 -0.36
N THR A 448 -8.44 35.47 -1.40
CA THR A 448 -9.91 35.40 -1.52
C THR A 448 -10.45 33.96 -1.48
N HIS A 449 -9.65 32.97 -1.88
CA HIS A 449 -10.01 31.55 -1.91
C HIS A 449 -9.64 30.77 -0.64
N PHE A 450 -9.19 31.44 0.43
CA PHE A 450 -8.74 30.78 1.66
C PHE A 450 -9.79 29.85 2.27
N GLN A 451 -11.05 30.32 2.39
CA GLN A 451 -12.13 29.53 2.99
C GLN A 451 -12.47 28.30 2.15
N GLU A 452 -12.52 28.44 0.83
CA GLU A 452 -12.75 27.34 -0.11
C GLU A 452 -11.63 26.30 0.01
N CYS A 453 -10.37 26.75 -0.03
CA CYS A 453 -9.20 25.88 0.10
C CYS A 453 -9.22 25.10 1.42
N ARG A 454 -9.66 25.72 2.52
CA ARG A 454 -9.76 25.07 3.83
C ARG A 454 -10.77 23.93 3.86
N GLN A 455 -11.79 23.93 3.00
CA GLN A 455 -12.82 22.90 2.92
C GLN A 455 -12.42 21.72 1.99
N LEU A 456 -11.42 21.90 1.13
CA LEU A 456 -10.93 20.86 0.22
C LEU A 456 -10.37 19.62 0.95
N PRO A 457 -10.39 18.43 0.33
CA PRO A 457 -9.78 17.24 0.92
C PRO A 457 -8.25 17.38 1.04
N THR A 458 -7.69 16.95 2.18
CA THR A 458 -6.22 16.90 2.39
C THR A 458 -5.57 15.62 1.86
N THR A 459 -6.38 14.62 1.52
CA THR A 459 -5.96 13.36 0.90
C THR A 459 -5.37 13.65 -0.48
N ALA A 460 -4.23 13.01 -0.80
CA ALA A 460 -3.61 13.20 -2.10
C ALA A 460 -4.53 12.64 -3.20
N GLY A 461 -4.94 13.50 -4.14
CA GLY A 461 -5.52 13.05 -5.40
C GLY A 461 -4.46 12.46 -6.34
N THR A 462 -4.91 11.95 -7.48
CA THR A 462 -4.06 11.25 -8.46
C THR A 462 -2.88 12.10 -8.94
N ILE A 463 -3.07 13.39 -9.22
CA ILE A 463 -1.98 14.27 -9.69
C ILE A 463 -0.89 14.44 -8.62
N LEU A 464 -1.29 14.67 -7.37
CA LEU A 464 -0.32 14.79 -6.28
C LEU A 464 0.43 13.47 -6.04
N LEU A 465 -0.25 12.34 -6.25
CA LEU A 465 0.36 11.02 -6.17
C LEU A 465 1.39 10.82 -7.29
N TRP A 466 1.07 11.15 -8.54
CA TRP A 466 2.01 11.11 -9.67
C TRP A 466 3.24 11.97 -9.44
N ARG A 467 3.06 13.19 -8.94
CA ARG A 467 4.20 14.06 -8.60
C ARG A 467 5.11 13.43 -7.54
N ARG A 468 4.54 12.82 -6.50
CA ARG A 468 5.33 12.11 -5.46
C ARG A 468 6.04 10.88 -5.98
N LEU A 469 5.41 10.17 -6.92
CA LEU A 469 6.01 9.03 -7.62
C LEU A 469 6.99 9.45 -8.71
N GLY A 470 7.20 10.75 -8.93
CA GLY A 470 8.08 11.27 -9.97
C GLY A 470 7.59 10.99 -11.38
N LEU A 471 6.30 10.76 -11.59
CA LEU A 471 5.70 10.53 -12.91
C LEU A 471 5.43 11.83 -13.67
N THR A 472 5.23 12.93 -12.94
CA THR A 472 5.05 14.26 -13.51
C THR A 472 5.89 15.27 -12.75
N ASP A 473 6.30 16.35 -13.42
CA ASP A 473 6.91 17.51 -12.78
C ASP A 473 5.87 18.38 -12.06
N GLU A 474 6.27 19.59 -11.63
CA GLU A 474 5.39 20.54 -10.95
C GLU A 474 4.34 21.20 -11.85
N HIS A 475 4.54 21.17 -13.16
CA HIS A 475 3.60 21.68 -14.17
C HIS A 475 2.67 20.59 -14.71
N GLY A 476 2.84 19.34 -14.26
CA GLY A 476 2.08 18.20 -14.75
C GLY A 476 2.61 17.65 -16.07
N VAL A 477 3.81 18.04 -16.51
CA VAL A 477 4.44 17.41 -17.67
C VAL A 477 4.94 16.03 -17.25
N PRO A 478 4.58 14.95 -17.98
CA PRO A 478 5.11 13.62 -17.67
C PRO A 478 6.63 13.58 -17.79
N THR A 479 7.29 13.06 -16.75
CA THR A 479 8.73 12.80 -16.75
C THR A 479 9.05 11.60 -17.62
N ARG A 480 10.33 11.28 -17.83
CA ARG A 480 10.75 10.03 -18.49
C ARG A 480 10.09 8.79 -17.86
N ARG A 481 10.02 8.75 -16.53
CA ARG A 481 9.32 7.71 -15.77
C ARG A 481 7.83 7.67 -16.11
N GLY A 482 7.18 8.85 -16.11
CA GLY A 482 5.78 8.99 -16.50
C GLY A 482 5.50 8.51 -17.92
N LEU A 483 6.42 8.74 -18.85
CA LEU A 483 6.31 8.26 -20.24
C LEU A 483 6.36 6.74 -20.31
N ILE A 484 7.33 6.09 -19.64
CA ILE A 484 7.36 4.62 -19.56
C ILE A 484 6.07 4.10 -18.95
N VAL A 485 5.60 4.66 -17.82
CA VAL A 485 4.33 4.26 -17.21
C VAL A 485 3.15 4.43 -18.17
N SER A 486 3.18 5.44 -19.04
CA SER A 486 2.13 5.67 -20.03
C SER A 486 2.01 4.59 -21.10
N PHE A 487 3.03 3.77 -21.30
CA PHE A 487 3.05 2.72 -22.32
C PHE A 487 2.44 1.40 -21.84
N PHE A 488 2.24 1.24 -20.53
CA PHE A 488 1.84 -0.03 -19.93
C PHE A 488 0.62 0.13 -19.03
N PRO A 489 -0.24 -0.89 -18.96
CA PRO A 489 -1.37 -0.86 -18.06
C PRO A 489 -0.93 -1.08 -16.59
N HIS A 490 -1.69 -0.52 -15.66
CA HIS A 490 -1.55 -0.77 -14.22
C HIS A 490 -0.11 -0.53 -13.68
N GLY A 491 0.38 -1.40 -12.80
CA GLY A 491 1.68 -1.28 -12.16
C GLY A 491 2.88 -1.72 -13.01
N GLN A 492 2.69 -2.31 -14.19
CA GLN A 492 3.79 -2.88 -14.98
C GLN A 492 4.81 -1.81 -15.39
N GLY A 493 4.32 -0.67 -15.89
CA GLY A 493 5.18 0.45 -16.29
C GLY A 493 5.94 1.05 -15.13
N LEU A 494 5.41 1.02 -13.90
CA LEU A 494 6.12 1.48 -12.70
C LEU A 494 7.35 0.61 -12.43
N ALA A 495 7.20 -0.72 -12.52
CA ALA A 495 8.30 -1.63 -12.31
C ALA A 495 9.36 -1.54 -13.41
N ILE A 496 8.93 -1.45 -14.67
CA ILE A 496 9.83 -1.29 -15.82
C ILE A 496 10.62 0.02 -15.68
N ALA A 497 9.96 1.13 -15.36
CA ALA A 497 10.63 2.42 -15.20
C ALA A 497 11.63 2.41 -14.04
N ALA A 498 11.26 1.83 -12.89
CA ALA A 498 12.17 1.72 -11.74
C ALA A 498 13.39 0.85 -12.07
N ALA A 499 13.20 -0.29 -12.76
CA ALA A 499 14.29 -1.14 -13.18
C ALA A 499 15.22 -0.46 -14.19
N LEU A 500 14.66 0.29 -15.14
CA LEU A 500 15.46 1.02 -16.12
C LEU A 500 16.24 2.20 -15.48
N GLU A 501 15.70 2.85 -14.45
CA GLU A 501 16.42 3.91 -13.72
C GLU A 501 17.53 3.38 -12.81
N ALA A 502 17.48 2.12 -12.40
CA ALA A 502 18.56 1.46 -11.69
C ALA A 502 19.67 1.05 -12.67
N GLU A 503 20.73 1.86 -12.76
CA GLU A 503 21.86 1.65 -13.68
C GLU A 503 22.61 0.32 -13.43
N ASP A 504 22.59 -0.18 -12.20
CA ASP A 504 23.22 -1.44 -11.79
C ASP A 504 22.38 -2.70 -12.10
N TYR A 505 21.19 -2.54 -12.69
CA TYR A 505 20.29 -3.65 -12.99
C TYR A 505 20.56 -4.21 -14.41
N PRO A 506 21.10 -5.44 -14.55
CA PRO A 506 21.39 -6.03 -15.86
C PRO A 506 20.12 -6.23 -16.70
N LEU A 507 20.12 -5.80 -17.97
CA LEU A 507 18.95 -5.93 -18.84
C LEU A 507 18.68 -7.39 -19.23
N GLU A 508 19.74 -8.19 -19.30
CA GLU A 508 19.74 -9.62 -19.56
C GLU A 508 19.07 -10.42 -18.45
N GLU A 509 19.08 -9.91 -17.21
CA GLU A 509 18.29 -10.44 -16.10
C GLU A 509 16.87 -9.87 -16.13
N LEU A 510 16.74 -8.56 -16.35
CA LEU A 510 15.45 -7.87 -16.37
C LEU A 510 14.48 -8.54 -17.34
N ILE A 511 14.94 -8.96 -18.52
CA ILE A 511 14.09 -9.60 -19.52
C ILE A 511 13.31 -10.79 -18.95
N TYR A 512 13.91 -11.57 -18.04
CA TYR A 512 13.26 -12.70 -17.38
C TYR A 512 12.49 -12.26 -16.13
N ASP A 513 13.03 -11.31 -15.36
CA ASP A 513 12.36 -10.76 -14.17
C ASP A 513 11.00 -10.12 -14.50
N LEU A 514 10.80 -9.65 -15.73
CA LEU A 514 9.51 -9.16 -16.22
C LEU A 514 8.40 -10.23 -16.17
N ALA A 515 8.76 -11.52 -16.25
CA ALA A 515 7.80 -12.62 -16.10
C ALA A 515 7.11 -12.62 -14.74
N ASN A 516 7.76 -12.06 -13.71
CA ASN A 516 7.22 -12.01 -12.36
C ASN A 516 6.03 -11.05 -12.22
N LEU A 517 5.85 -10.09 -13.14
CA LEU A 517 4.88 -9.00 -12.98
C LEU A 517 3.40 -9.45 -12.99
N ASP A 518 3.08 -10.56 -13.65
CA ASP A 518 1.72 -11.15 -13.65
C ASP A 518 1.71 -12.63 -13.19
N ALA A 519 2.78 -13.06 -12.51
CA ALA A 519 2.94 -14.44 -12.05
C ALA A 519 2.04 -14.77 -10.85
N GLY A 520 1.76 -13.79 -9.99
CA GLY A 520 1.05 -13.99 -8.73
C GLY A 520 1.79 -14.93 -7.76
N ILE A 521 1.14 -15.33 -6.68
CA ILE A 521 1.79 -16.12 -5.60
C ILE A 521 2.20 -17.54 -6.01
N ARG A 522 1.69 -18.06 -7.12
CA ARG A 522 1.77 -19.50 -7.46
C ARG A 522 3.19 -19.99 -7.74
N PHE A 523 4.04 -19.11 -8.27
CA PHE A 523 5.40 -19.47 -8.67
C PHE A 523 6.43 -19.25 -7.57
N ALA A 524 6.03 -18.63 -6.45
CA ALA A 524 6.91 -18.37 -5.31
C ALA A 524 7.19 -19.63 -4.47
N GLY A 525 6.38 -20.69 -4.63
CA GLY A 525 6.52 -21.92 -3.85
C GLY A 525 6.36 -21.66 -2.35
N GLU A 526 7.36 -22.04 -1.56
CA GLU A 526 7.43 -21.76 -0.12
C GLU A 526 8.09 -20.42 0.22
N GLU A 527 8.67 -19.74 -0.77
CA GLU A 527 9.29 -18.42 -0.59
C GLU A 527 8.23 -17.29 -0.59
N ASP A 528 8.63 -16.11 -0.12
CA ASP A 528 7.79 -14.91 -0.23
C ASP A 528 7.71 -14.48 -1.71
N ARG A 529 6.50 -14.27 -2.21
CA ARG A 529 6.24 -13.75 -3.56
C ARG A 529 6.93 -12.42 -3.84
N TRP A 530 7.27 -11.66 -2.79
CA TRP A 530 7.98 -10.38 -2.89
C TRP A 530 9.51 -10.50 -2.98
N ASN A 531 10.04 -11.72 -3.01
CA ASN A 531 11.46 -11.92 -3.24
C ASN A 531 11.85 -11.52 -4.69
N GLY A 532 13.07 -11.02 -4.85
CA GLY A 532 13.62 -10.70 -6.17
C GLY A 532 14.07 -9.24 -6.34
N ARG A 533 14.92 -9.06 -7.35
CA ARG A 533 15.61 -7.79 -7.64
C ARG A 533 14.62 -6.69 -8.05
N LEU A 534 13.63 -7.03 -8.88
CA LEU A 534 12.64 -6.07 -9.39
C LEU A 534 11.82 -5.42 -8.29
N VAL A 535 11.35 -6.19 -7.30
CA VAL A 535 10.64 -5.65 -6.13
C VAL A 535 11.53 -4.76 -5.29
N ARG A 536 12.79 -5.14 -5.06
CA ARG A 536 13.74 -4.35 -4.28
C ARG A 536 13.92 -2.96 -4.92
N VAL A 537 14.08 -2.90 -6.24
CA VAL A 537 14.22 -1.64 -6.96
C VAL A 537 12.92 -0.84 -6.95
N CYS A 538 11.76 -1.48 -7.14
CA CYS A 538 10.47 -0.79 -7.01
C CYS A 538 10.28 -0.15 -5.63
N ARG A 539 10.63 -0.86 -4.56
CA ARG A 539 10.54 -0.36 -3.18
C ARG A 539 11.55 0.75 -2.89
N ALA A 540 12.76 0.68 -3.46
CA ALA A 540 13.73 1.76 -3.37
C ALA A 540 13.21 3.04 -4.04
N THR A 541 12.53 2.91 -5.19
CA THR A 541 12.01 4.04 -5.96
C THR A 541 10.70 4.62 -5.40
N TYR A 542 9.78 3.75 -4.98
CA TYR A 542 8.41 4.14 -4.62
C TYR A 542 8.08 4.04 -3.13
N GLY A 543 8.94 3.41 -2.33
CA GLY A 543 8.68 3.14 -0.92
C GLY A 543 7.60 2.07 -0.69
N TYR A 544 7.37 1.74 0.58
CA TYR A 544 6.40 0.74 1.02
C TYR A 544 4.97 1.31 1.06
N GLN A 545 4.42 1.64 -0.11
CA GLN A 545 3.06 2.18 -0.23
C GLN A 545 2.15 1.27 -1.06
N THR A 546 0.86 1.28 -0.72
CA THR A 546 -0.18 0.57 -1.46
C THR A 546 -1.06 1.59 -2.17
N ILE A 547 -1.12 1.47 -3.49
CA ILE A 547 -1.91 2.28 -4.39
C ILE A 547 -2.82 1.32 -5.16
N PRO A 548 -4.15 1.33 -4.92
CA PRO A 548 -5.07 0.40 -5.54
C PRO A 548 -4.86 0.27 -7.04
N GLY A 549 -4.68 -0.97 -7.52
CA GLY A 549 -4.47 -1.29 -8.94
C GLY A 549 -3.07 -1.01 -9.49
N TYR A 550 -2.18 -0.33 -8.77
CA TYR A 550 -0.85 0.06 -9.25
C TYR A 550 0.30 -0.50 -8.41
N LEU A 551 0.22 -0.37 -7.09
CA LEU A 551 1.23 -0.87 -6.16
C LEU A 551 0.58 -1.53 -4.95
N GLU A 552 1.17 -2.61 -4.48
CA GLU A 552 0.91 -3.27 -3.21
C GLU A 552 2.26 -3.41 -2.51
N ASN A 553 2.39 -2.78 -1.33
CA ASN A 553 3.65 -2.79 -0.59
C ASN A 553 4.89 -2.37 -1.41
N GLY A 554 4.72 -1.37 -2.28
CA GLY A 554 5.78 -0.80 -3.11
C GLY A 554 6.09 -1.55 -4.42
N ALA A 555 5.36 -2.62 -4.76
CA ALA A 555 5.55 -3.37 -6.01
C ALA A 555 4.22 -3.68 -6.69
N PRO A 556 4.18 -4.08 -7.98
CA PRO A 556 2.93 -4.39 -8.67
C PRO A 556 2.11 -5.49 -7.96
N PRO A 557 0.76 -5.37 -7.85
CA PRO A 557 -0.06 -6.28 -7.04
C PRO A 557 0.01 -7.76 -7.46
N ASN A 558 0.19 -8.02 -8.75
CA ASN A 558 0.27 -9.38 -9.30
C ASN A 558 1.71 -9.93 -9.33
N TYR A 559 2.66 -9.24 -8.70
CA TYR A 559 4.03 -9.70 -8.67
C TYR A 559 4.16 -11.06 -7.98
N GLY A 560 4.98 -11.94 -8.56
CA GLY A 560 5.29 -13.27 -8.07
C GLY A 560 6.69 -13.71 -8.43
N ALA A 561 7.58 -13.78 -7.44
CA ALA A 561 8.91 -14.34 -7.58
C ALA A 561 8.90 -15.80 -8.06
N GLY A 562 9.98 -16.23 -8.72
CA GLY A 562 10.21 -17.60 -9.17
C GLY A 562 9.79 -17.85 -10.62
N ALA A 563 8.94 -17.00 -11.19
CA ALA A 563 8.50 -17.13 -12.57
C ALA A 563 9.66 -16.85 -13.56
N GLU A 564 10.59 -15.97 -13.19
CA GLU A 564 11.79 -15.67 -13.96
C GLU A 564 12.66 -16.91 -14.22
N LYS A 565 12.77 -17.80 -13.21
CA LYS A 565 13.57 -19.04 -13.30
C LYS A 565 12.95 -20.01 -14.30
N ILE A 566 11.63 -20.15 -14.27
CA ILE A 566 10.88 -21.03 -15.17
C ILE A 566 11.02 -20.55 -16.60
N VAL A 567 10.77 -19.26 -16.85
CA VAL A 567 10.89 -18.67 -18.19
C VAL A 567 12.32 -18.78 -18.71
N ALA A 568 13.33 -18.48 -17.88
CA ALA A 568 14.73 -18.63 -18.27
C ALA A 568 15.10 -20.09 -18.60
N SER A 569 14.61 -21.07 -17.83
CA SER A 569 14.82 -22.49 -18.09
C SER A 569 14.21 -22.91 -19.43
N ILE A 570 12.95 -22.52 -19.67
CA ILE A 570 12.21 -22.92 -20.87
C ILE A 570 12.77 -22.22 -22.11
N HIS A 571 13.22 -20.97 -21.99
CA HIS A 571 13.90 -20.29 -23.08
C HIS A 571 15.19 -21.03 -23.48
N ARG A 572 15.99 -21.49 -22.50
CA ARG A 572 17.22 -22.26 -22.79
C ARG A 572 16.95 -23.67 -23.31
N ASN A 573 15.93 -24.34 -22.79
CA ASN A 573 15.53 -25.68 -23.18
C ASN A 573 14.01 -25.82 -23.14
N PRO A 574 13.31 -25.75 -24.30
CA PRO A 574 11.86 -25.87 -24.36
C PRO A 574 11.29 -27.18 -23.78
N ASP A 575 12.07 -28.27 -23.81
CA ASP A 575 11.66 -29.57 -23.30
C ASP A 575 11.67 -29.64 -21.76
N SER A 576 12.35 -28.70 -21.08
CA SER A 576 12.41 -28.62 -19.60
C SER A 576 11.08 -28.24 -18.95
N LYS A 577 10.05 -27.90 -19.73
CA LYS A 577 8.74 -27.47 -19.21
C LYS A 577 8.13 -28.46 -18.21
N MET A 578 8.28 -29.76 -18.45
CA MET A 578 7.70 -30.79 -17.56
C MET A 578 8.40 -30.88 -16.20
N ASP A 579 9.65 -30.43 -16.11
CA ASP A 579 10.44 -30.47 -14.88
C ASP A 579 9.92 -29.45 -13.84
N TRP A 580 9.20 -28.43 -14.29
CA TRP A 580 8.63 -27.37 -13.45
C TRP A 580 7.17 -27.63 -13.04
N VAL A 581 6.57 -28.74 -13.49
CA VAL A 581 5.21 -29.12 -13.12
C VAL A 581 5.23 -29.70 -11.72
N THR A 582 4.43 -29.12 -10.83
CA THR A 582 4.30 -29.55 -9.43
C THR A 582 2.84 -29.77 -9.08
N GLU A 583 2.57 -30.18 -7.85
CA GLU A 583 1.21 -30.29 -7.32
C GLU A 583 0.45 -28.94 -7.34
N GLN A 584 1.18 -27.82 -7.29
CA GLN A 584 0.63 -26.46 -7.27
C GLN A 584 0.64 -25.80 -8.66
N ILE A 585 1.65 -26.09 -9.49
CA ILE A 585 1.88 -25.48 -10.80
C ILE A 585 1.57 -26.51 -11.89
N GLY A 586 0.50 -26.29 -12.66
CA GLY A 586 0.17 -27.12 -13.81
C GLY A 586 0.77 -26.60 -15.11
N VAL A 587 0.79 -27.46 -16.15
CA VAL A 587 1.25 -27.09 -17.51
C VAL A 587 0.52 -25.84 -18.03
N GLY A 588 -0.78 -25.72 -17.78
CA GLY A 588 -1.57 -24.55 -18.18
C GLY A 588 -1.18 -23.24 -17.47
N ASP A 589 -0.64 -23.31 -16.25
CA ASP A 589 -0.12 -22.12 -15.56
C ASP A 589 1.19 -21.66 -16.19
N ILE A 590 2.08 -22.60 -16.52
CA ILE A 590 3.35 -22.32 -17.21
C ILE A 590 3.08 -21.75 -18.61
N ASP A 591 2.15 -22.36 -19.37
CA ASP A 591 1.78 -21.86 -20.70
C ASP A 591 1.26 -20.41 -20.60
N ARG A 592 0.40 -20.11 -19.60
CA ARG A 592 -0.08 -18.74 -19.37
C ARG A 592 1.07 -17.78 -19.03
N LEU A 593 1.98 -18.18 -18.14
CA LEU A 593 3.14 -17.38 -17.76
C LEU A 593 3.95 -16.95 -18.99
N ILE A 594 4.25 -17.91 -19.88
CA ILE A 594 5.00 -17.64 -21.12
C ILE A 594 4.21 -16.70 -22.05
N ILE A 595 2.89 -16.89 -22.16
CA ILE A 595 2.04 -16.02 -23.00
C ILE A 595 2.06 -14.57 -22.49
N GLU A 596 1.86 -14.36 -21.18
CA GLU A 596 1.84 -13.03 -20.57
C GLU A 596 3.21 -12.35 -20.65
N TRP A 597 4.28 -13.09 -20.35
CA TRP A 597 5.65 -12.60 -20.50
C TRP A 597 5.95 -12.16 -21.94
N ARG A 598 5.66 -13.02 -22.94
CA ARG A 598 5.80 -12.66 -24.36
C ARG A 598 4.88 -11.52 -24.78
N SER A 599 3.71 -11.38 -24.16
CA SER A 599 2.81 -10.24 -24.40
C SER A 599 3.45 -8.95 -23.95
N LEU A 600 4.05 -8.94 -22.75
CA LEU A 600 4.77 -7.79 -22.21
C LEU A 600 6.00 -7.44 -23.04
N LEU A 601 6.78 -8.43 -23.48
CA LEU A 601 7.90 -8.20 -24.39
C LEU A 601 7.44 -7.56 -25.71
N ARG A 602 6.32 -8.01 -26.28
CA ARG A 602 5.73 -7.39 -27.49
C ARG A 602 5.33 -5.94 -27.23
N GLN A 603 4.72 -5.66 -26.07
CA GLN A 603 4.38 -4.29 -25.69
C GLN A 603 5.64 -3.41 -25.60
N ILE A 604 6.72 -3.89 -24.98
CA ILE A 604 8.01 -3.19 -24.92
C ILE A 604 8.54 -2.92 -26.34
N THR A 605 8.60 -3.95 -27.19
CA THR A 605 9.09 -3.85 -28.57
C THR A 605 8.34 -2.80 -29.41
N HIS A 606 7.01 -2.72 -29.25
CA HIS A 606 6.14 -1.82 -30.00
C HIS A 606 5.87 -0.48 -29.32
N ALA A 607 6.31 -0.29 -28.08
CA ALA A 607 6.17 0.99 -27.38
C ALA A 607 6.97 2.10 -28.09
N PRO A 608 6.61 3.39 -27.91
CA PRO A 608 7.30 4.51 -28.53
C PRO A 608 8.81 4.55 -28.24
N GLU A 609 9.57 5.17 -29.13
CA GLU A 609 10.99 5.44 -28.90
C GLU A 609 11.16 6.57 -27.88
N LEU A 610 12.18 6.43 -27.03
CA LEU A 610 12.63 7.48 -26.12
C LEU A 610 14.12 7.69 -26.34
N ASP A 611 14.58 8.92 -26.18
CA ASP A 611 16.01 9.25 -26.17
C ASP A 611 16.64 8.79 -24.85
N TRP A 612 16.83 7.48 -24.74
CA TRP A 612 17.40 6.80 -23.59
C TRP A 612 17.99 5.45 -24.01
N GLY A 613 19.33 5.36 -24.05
CA GLY A 613 20.03 4.15 -24.53
C GLY A 613 19.53 2.87 -23.87
N ARG A 614 19.41 2.86 -22.54
CA ARG A 614 18.95 1.69 -21.77
C ARG A 614 17.53 1.22 -22.13
N TRP A 615 16.65 2.13 -22.55
CA TRP A 615 15.32 1.77 -23.06
C TRP A 615 15.41 1.14 -24.46
N GLN A 616 16.24 1.71 -25.34
CA GLN A 616 16.48 1.18 -26.69
C GLN A 616 17.12 -0.22 -26.61
N ASP A 617 18.05 -0.43 -25.68
CA ASP A 617 18.70 -1.71 -25.42
C ASP A 617 17.69 -2.76 -24.92
N LEU A 618 16.81 -2.39 -23.98
CA LEU A 618 15.74 -3.29 -23.51
C LEU A 618 14.79 -3.68 -24.66
N LYS A 619 14.43 -2.73 -25.53
CA LYS A 619 13.61 -3.02 -26.71
C LYS A 619 14.31 -3.95 -27.70
N ALA A 620 15.61 -3.76 -27.92
CA ALA A 620 16.41 -4.63 -28.78
C ALA A 620 16.47 -6.06 -28.21
N LEU A 621 16.74 -6.19 -26.91
CA LEU A 621 16.76 -7.49 -26.23
C LEU A 621 15.40 -8.18 -26.27
N ALA A 622 14.31 -7.44 -26.02
CA ALA A 622 12.95 -7.97 -26.14
C ALA A 622 12.62 -8.48 -27.54
N ARG A 623 13.09 -7.79 -28.61
CA ARG A 623 12.94 -8.27 -29.99
C ARG A 623 13.66 -9.59 -30.20
N ILE A 624 14.92 -9.68 -29.78
CA ILE A 624 15.74 -10.90 -29.90
C ILE A 624 15.06 -12.07 -29.19
N THR A 625 14.71 -11.90 -27.91
CA THR A 625 14.07 -12.95 -27.12
C THR A 625 12.70 -13.38 -27.68
N LEU A 626 11.94 -12.47 -28.28
CA LEU A 626 10.67 -12.81 -28.95
C LEU A 626 10.88 -13.68 -30.20
N HIS A 627 11.97 -13.48 -30.94
CA HIS A 627 12.34 -14.30 -32.09
C HIS A 627 12.86 -15.68 -31.67
N GLU A 628 13.55 -15.77 -30.54
CA GLU A 628 14.10 -17.03 -30.01
C GLU A 628 13.04 -17.92 -29.32
N THR A 629 11.92 -17.33 -28.90
CA THR A 629 10.85 -18.04 -28.19
C THR A 629 9.57 -18.17 -29.02
N HIS A 630 8.78 -19.21 -28.75
CA HIS A 630 7.49 -19.43 -29.39
C HIS A 630 6.32 -19.37 -28.40
N SER A 631 5.13 -19.05 -28.89
CA SER A 631 3.92 -19.12 -28.07
C SER A 631 3.55 -20.58 -27.81
N PRO A 632 3.21 -20.98 -26.58
CA PRO A 632 2.72 -22.33 -26.29
C PRO A 632 1.26 -22.54 -26.74
N THR A 633 0.59 -21.50 -27.25
CA THR A 633 -0.79 -21.61 -27.72
C THR A 633 -0.83 -22.41 -29.01
N LEU A 634 -1.47 -23.58 -28.97
CA LEU A 634 -1.76 -24.38 -30.16
C LEU A 634 -2.75 -23.63 -31.07
N THR A 635 -2.35 -23.37 -32.30
CA THR A 635 -3.18 -22.76 -33.35
C THR A 635 -4.11 -23.79 -33.98
N ASP A 636 -3.62 -25.01 -34.18
CA ASP A 636 -4.35 -26.12 -34.76
C ASP A 636 -4.78 -27.08 -33.63
N LEU A 637 -6.09 -27.17 -33.42
CA LEU A 637 -6.69 -28.07 -32.42
C LEU A 637 -7.31 -29.28 -33.15
N PRO A 638 -7.24 -30.49 -32.58
CA PRO A 638 -7.76 -31.69 -33.22
C PRO A 638 -9.26 -31.58 -33.43
N GLU A 639 -9.72 -31.93 -34.63
CA GLU A 639 -11.16 -32.06 -34.88
C GLU A 639 -11.77 -33.24 -34.14
N LEU A 640 -13.07 -33.15 -33.87
CA LEU A 640 -13.85 -34.29 -33.41
C LEU A 640 -13.96 -35.34 -34.53
N ALA A 641 -13.64 -36.59 -34.21
CA ALA A 641 -13.86 -37.70 -35.12
C ALA A 641 -15.37 -37.89 -35.40
N PRO A 642 -15.78 -38.47 -36.54
CA PRO A 642 -17.19 -38.59 -36.92
C PRO A 642 -18.09 -39.24 -35.86
N HIS A 643 -17.60 -40.26 -35.14
CA HIS A 643 -18.34 -40.90 -34.04
C HIS A 643 -18.50 -39.99 -32.81
N GLN A 644 -17.61 -39.02 -32.62
CA GLN A 644 -17.65 -38.05 -31.52
C GLN A 644 -18.62 -36.89 -31.79
N LYS A 645 -19.08 -36.71 -33.03
CA LYS A 645 -20.07 -35.67 -33.40
C LYS A 645 -21.52 -36.06 -33.07
N ARG A 646 -21.78 -37.35 -32.76
CA ARG A 646 -23.13 -37.86 -32.46
C ARG A 646 -23.41 -37.89 -30.96
N ARG A 647 -24.44 -37.18 -30.49
CA ARG A 647 -24.86 -37.18 -29.09
C ARG A 647 -25.20 -38.60 -28.62
N ILE A 648 -24.82 -38.91 -27.38
CA ILE A 648 -25.16 -40.18 -26.73
C ILE A 648 -26.25 -39.99 -25.68
N SER A 649 -26.88 -41.09 -25.27
CA SER A 649 -27.71 -41.09 -24.06
C SER A 649 -26.80 -41.08 -22.82
N HIS A 650 -27.06 -40.14 -21.91
CA HIS A 650 -26.36 -40.06 -20.63
C HIS A 650 -27.07 -40.87 -19.53
N ARG A 651 -28.28 -41.38 -19.81
CA ARG A 651 -29.08 -42.12 -18.84
C ARG A 651 -28.44 -43.46 -18.51
N LEU A 652 -28.28 -43.74 -17.21
CA LEU A 652 -27.84 -45.04 -16.73
C LEU A 652 -29.06 -45.91 -16.37
N ILE A 653 -29.09 -47.13 -16.88
CA ILE A 653 -30.13 -48.11 -16.57
C ILE A 653 -29.52 -49.15 -15.65
N PHE A 654 -29.98 -49.16 -14.41
CA PHE A 654 -29.66 -50.20 -13.44
C PHE A 654 -30.76 -51.26 -13.48
N LYS A 655 -30.37 -52.54 -13.53
CA LYS A 655 -31.35 -53.63 -13.36
C LYS A 655 -31.96 -53.51 -11.97
N LYS A 656 -33.29 -53.64 -11.86
CA LYS A 656 -33.95 -53.77 -10.56
C LYS A 656 -33.41 -55.05 -9.89
N PRO A 657 -33.14 -55.02 -8.58
CA PRO A 657 -32.71 -56.20 -7.83
C PRO A 657 -33.71 -57.33 -7.94
#